data_AF-A0A0A1EFQ0-F1
#
_entry.id   AF-A0A0A1EFQ0-F1
#
_cell.length_a   1.000
_cell.length_b   1.000
_cell.length_c   1.000
_cell.angle_alpha   90.00
_cell.angle_beta   90.00
_cell.angle_gamma   90.00
#
_symmetry.space_group_name_H-M   'P 1'
#
loop_
_entity.id
_entity.type
_entity.pdbx_description
1 polymer ?
#
loop_
_entity_poly.entity_id
_entity_poly.type
_entity_poly.pdbx_seq_one_letter_code
_entity_poly.pdbx_strand_id
1 'polypeptide(L)'
;MDINDDLNINSPVDNKNVVIVRARKTNTFFKAFKVAPNIWVAPERYYGEPLDIAEEYKLDGGIYDSNFLSQDSEREKFLQAIITLLKRINNTIAGKQLLSLISTAIPFPYGYVGGGYSSPNIFTFGKTPKSNKKLNSLVTSTIPFPFGGYRETNYIESPNNKDFYASNIVIFGPGSNIVENNVICYKKNDAENGMGTMAEILFQPLLTYKYNKFYIDPAMELTKCLIKSLYFLYGIKPSDGLVVPYRLRTELDNKQFSQLNIIDLLISGGVDLEFINTNPYWFTNSYFSNSIKMFEKYKNIYETEIEGNNAIGNDIKLRLRQKFQNSVQDKWNLNLNYFSKEFNSIIPDRFSNALKHFYRKQYYTMDYTDNYNINGFVNGQINTKLPLSDKNTNIISKPEKVVNLVNENNISLMKSNIYGDGLKGTTEDFYSTYKIPYNEEYEYRFNDSDNFPLNNISIEEVDSIPEIIDINPYKDNSDNLVFTQITSMTEEVTTHTALPINYLQAQITTNENFTLSSDFSKVVSSKDKSLVYSFLDNLMSYLETIKNDGPIDTDKKYYLWLKEVFKNYSFDINLTQEIDSSCGINEVVIWFGKALNILNTSNSFVEEYQNSGPISLISKKDNLSEPNIEIDDIPDSLLGLSFKDLNNKLYEIYSKNIVYFKKIYFNFLDQWWTEYYSQYFELICMAKQSILAQESLVKQIIQNKFTDLSKASIPPDTLKLIKETTEKTFIDLSKESQISMNRVDNFLNKASICVFVEDIYPKFISYMEKYINNINIKTREFIQRCTNINDNEKSILINSYTFKTIDFKFLDIQGIKNFFNSQVEQVMKEMLSPYQLLLFATRGPNSNIIEDISGKNTLIQYTESVELVYGVNGESLYLKSPNETVEFSNNFFTNGLTNNFTICFWLRFTGKDDDKTRLIGNKVNNCGWEIYFEDSGLVFEIIDSNGNQESVYLSNVINNNWYYISISVDRLKDQLLIFINDKNVANVSIEQILNIYSTNVISLVNKNNSIYVEELSVLDKTVTSEEVIRNYFSYLDNSYIRDSSKSLLEYNKNYQLYNYVFPKTSLYEVNDNNKSYLSLKNTDGINIPSVKFKLINIDESKGYVQKWDECIICVSDGTEKYLDISPENNRIQLVSSKDNAKKITVNTDLFRPDCITFSYNDKYFSLSLRDGDYNWMICNDNNKVPKGAHLWILKS
;
A
#
# COMPACT_ATOMS: atom_id res chain seq x y z
N MET A 1 19.21 -19.50 4.32
CA MET A 1 20.05 -18.66 5.15
C MET A 1 19.54 -18.72 6.57
N ASP A 2 20.36 -19.27 7.45
CA ASP A 2 20.05 -19.48 8.85
C ASP A 2 20.71 -18.36 9.66
N ILE A 3 19.91 -17.54 10.34
CA ILE A 3 20.41 -16.50 11.24
C ILE A 3 20.75 -17.16 12.57
N ASN A 4 21.98 -16.96 13.05
CA ASN A 4 22.47 -17.52 14.30
C ASN A 4 21.78 -16.88 15.52
N ASP A 5 21.01 -17.68 16.24
CA ASP A 5 20.20 -17.27 17.39
C ASP A 5 20.79 -17.71 18.74
N ASP A 6 21.91 -18.45 18.73
CA ASP A 6 22.53 -19.02 19.94
C ASP A 6 23.39 -18.00 20.71
N LEU A 7 23.24 -16.71 20.41
CA LEU A 7 24.13 -15.64 20.85
C LEU A 7 23.45 -14.78 21.92
N ASN A 8 24.15 -14.60 23.03
CA ASN A 8 23.86 -13.57 24.03
C ASN A 8 25.11 -12.71 24.30
N ILE A 9 24.96 -11.55 24.93
CA ILE A 9 26.02 -10.59 25.21
C ILE A 9 27.15 -11.19 26.04
N ASN A 10 26.84 -12.17 26.89
CA ASN A 10 27.77 -12.89 27.77
C ASN A 10 28.44 -14.09 27.09
N SER A 11 28.12 -14.40 25.83
CA SER A 11 28.75 -15.51 25.11
C SER A 11 30.27 -15.34 25.11
N PRO A 12 31.04 -16.40 25.42
CA PRO A 12 32.49 -16.31 25.48
C PRO A 12 33.07 -16.09 24.09
N VAL A 13 34.25 -15.46 24.03
CA VAL A 13 35.01 -15.31 22.78
C VAL A 13 35.48 -16.70 22.33
N ASP A 14 35.05 -17.11 21.15
CA ASP A 14 35.34 -18.44 20.56
C ASP A 14 36.25 -18.35 19.32
N ASN A 15 36.64 -17.13 18.93
CA ASN A 15 37.42 -16.84 17.73
C ASN A 15 36.77 -17.36 16.43
N LYS A 16 35.44 -17.49 16.40
CA LYS A 16 34.68 -17.93 15.22
C LYS A 16 33.38 -17.14 15.04
N ASN A 17 32.48 -17.20 16.03
CA ASN A 17 31.20 -16.52 16.03
C ASN A 17 31.18 -15.33 16.99
N VAL A 18 32.05 -15.32 18.00
CA VAL A 18 32.19 -14.23 18.98
C VAL A 18 33.66 -13.86 19.06
N VAL A 19 33.94 -12.60 18.72
CA VAL A 19 35.31 -12.08 18.61
C VAL A 19 35.43 -10.73 19.32
N ILE A 20 36.64 -10.39 19.74
CA ILE A 20 37.03 -9.00 20.05
C ILE A 20 37.91 -8.55 18.92
N VAL A 21 37.66 -7.37 18.37
CA VAL A 21 38.28 -6.91 17.13
C VAL A 21 38.64 -5.44 17.19
N ARG A 22 39.65 -5.04 16.41
CA ARG A 22 40.13 -3.67 16.27
C ARG A 22 39.19 -2.86 15.39
N ALA A 23 38.91 -1.64 15.84
CA ALA A 23 38.19 -0.66 15.06
C ALA A 23 39.12 0.07 14.08
N ARG A 24 39.05 -0.25 12.79
CA ARG A 24 39.95 0.27 11.74
C ARG A 24 41.41 0.10 12.15
N LYS A 25 42.21 1.16 12.07
CA LYS A 25 43.62 1.18 12.52
C LYS A 25 43.79 1.92 13.85
N THR A 26 42.71 2.08 14.62
CA THR A 26 42.76 2.73 15.94
C THR A 26 43.25 1.77 17.03
N ASN A 27 43.46 2.30 18.24
CA ASN A 27 43.72 1.49 19.45
C ASN A 27 42.44 1.11 20.20
N THR A 28 41.27 1.26 19.57
CA THR A 28 39.97 0.89 20.13
C THR A 28 39.60 -0.52 19.69
N PHE A 29 39.02 -1.30 20.60
CA PHE A 29 38.55 -2.66 20.35
C PHE A 29 37.10 -2.79 20.78
N PHE A 30 36.32 -3.60 20.08
CA PHE A 30 34.91 -3.87 20.38
C PHE A 30 34.60 -5.36 20.25
N LYS A 31 33.53 -5.81 20.91
CA LYS A 31 33.04 -7.19 20.80
C LYS A 31 32.07 -7.30 19.63
N ALA A 32 32.22 -8.34 18.81
CA ALA A 32 31.37 -8.59 17.65
C ALA A 32 30.85 -10.04 17.62
N PHE A 33 29.65 -10.20 17.07
CA PHE A 33 28.89 -11.44 17.01
C PHE A 33 28.49 -11.74 15.57
N LYS A 34 28.89 -12.90 15.04
CA LYS A 34 28.54 -13.33 13.68
C LYS A 34 27.14 -13.93 13.67
N VAL A 35 26.21 -13.19 13.08
CA VAL A 35 24.80 -13.60 12.96
C VAL A 35 24.54 -14.35 11.66
N ALA A 36 25.37 -14.14 10.64
CA ALA A 36 25.36 -14.90 9.39
C ALA A 36 26.73 -14.78 8.66
N PRO A 37 27.01 -15.56 7.60
CA PRO A 37 28.27 -15.47 6.88
C PRO A 37 28.56 -14.04 6.40
N ASN A 38 29.72 -13.50 6.80
CA ASN A 38 30.17 -12.13 6.51
C ASN A 38 29.28 -11.00 7.08
N ILE A 39 28.35 -11.29 7.99
CA ILE A 39 27.46 -10.30 8.63
C ILE A 39 27.63 -10.39 10.15
N TRP A 40 28.08 -9.28 10.74
CA TRP A 40 28.38 -9.18 12.15
C TRP A 40 27.56 -8.09 12.84
N VAL A 41 27.30 -8.28 14.13
CA VAL A 41 26.67 -7.29 15.01
C VAL A 41 27.67 -6.91 16.11
N ALA A 42 27.86 -5.62 16.31
CA ALA A 42 28.65 -5.04 17.38
C ALA A 42 27.70 -4.28 18.33
N PRO A 43 27.16 -4.93 19.38
CA PRO A 43 26.10 -4.39 20.23
C PRO A 43 26.65 -3.37 21.25
N GLU A 44 27.21 -2.29 20.73
CA GLU A 44 27.83 -1.17 21.43
C GLU A 44 27.62 0.11 20.60
N ARG A 45 27.91 1.27 21.17
CA ARG A 45 27.90 2.56 20.44
C ARG A 45 28.98 2.60 19.37
N TYR A 46 28.73 3.32 18.28
CA TYR A 46 29.72 3.43 17.21
C TYR A 46 30.98 4.18 17.69
N TYR A 47 32.12 3.52 17.54
CA TYR A 47 33.42 3.98 18.06
C TYR A 47 33.96 5.26 17.39
N GLY A 48 33.47 5.57 16.20
CA GLY A 48 34.00 6.64 15.34
C GLY A 48 33.48 8.04 15.67
N GLU A 49 32.48 8.14 16.55
CA GLU A 49 31.83 9.39 16.92
C GLU A 49 31.89 9.62 18.44
N PRO A 50 32.16 10.85 18.92
CA PRO A 50 32.10 11.16 20.33
C PRO A 50 30.67 11.02 20.89
N LEU A 51 30.52 10.35 22.03
CA LEU A 51 29.20 10.12 22.63
C LEU A 51 28.60 11.37 23.29
N ASP A 52 29.46 12.28 23.76
CA ASP A 52 29.09 13.59 24.28
C ASP A 52 29.72 14.67 23.40
N ILE A 53 28.88 15.56 22.87
CA ILE A 53 29.28 16.63 21.94
C ILE A 53 28.75 17.96 22.44
N ALA A 54 29.46 19.04 22.11
CA ALA A 54 29.06 20.39 22.50
C ALA A 54 27.67 20.75 21.93
N GLU A 55 26.90 21.49 22.72
CA GLU A 55 25.52 21.91 22.39
C GLU A 55 25.41 22.60 21.03
N GLU A 56 26.41 23.39 20.63
CA GLU A 56 26.44 24.09 19.34
C GLU A 56 26.38 23.14 18.13
N TYR A 57 26.91 21.92 18.26
CA TYR A 57 26.95 20.89 17.21
C TYR A 57 25.80 19.88 17.30
N LYS A 58 24.97 19.92 18.35
CA LYS A 58 23.76 19.09 18.43
C LYS A 58 22.76 19.54 17.37
N LEU A 59 22.31 18.62 16.53
CA LEU A 59 21.43 18.91 15.40
C LEU A 59 19.96 18.85 15.84
N ASP A 60 19.11 19.63 15.18
CA ASP A 60 17.66 19.60 15.43
C ASP A 60 17.08 18.18 15.28
N GLY A 61 16.09 17.85 16.10
CA GLY A 61 15.42 16.54 16.10
C GLY A 61 16.27 15.39 16.64
N GLY A 62 17.57 15.61 16.93
CA GLY A 62 18.45 14.63 17.52
C GLY A 62 18.23 14.44 19.02
N ILE A 63 18.66 13.28 19.52
CA ILE A 63 18.69 12.94 20.94
C ILE A 63 20.12 12.50 21.26
N TYR A 64 20.73 13.13 22.27
CA TYR A 64 22.12 12.88 22.64
C TYR A 64 22.17 12.36 24.07
N ASP A 65 22.62 11.11 24.23
CA ASP A 65 22.68 10.40 25.50
C ASP A 65 23.93 9.53 25.53
N SER A 66 24.92 9.92 26.34
CA SER A 66 26.19 9.19 26.45
C SER A 66 26.06 7.88 27.24
N ASN A 67 24.99 7.71 28.02
CA ASN A 67 24.73 6.51 28.82
C ASN A 67 23.87 5.47 28.08
N PHE A 68 23.28 5.81 26.93
CA PHE A 68 22.53 4.86 26.10
C PHE A 68 23.45 3.78 25.51
N LEU A 69 23.02 2.51 25.61
CA LEU A 69 23.83 1.31 25.30
C LEU A 69 25.13 1.19 26.11
N SER A 70 25.17 1.76 27.32
CA SER A 70 26.32 1.60 28.23
C SER A 70 26.21 0.33 29.08
N GLN A 71 25.00 -0.12 29.39
CA GLN A 71 24.75 -1.28 30.26
C GLN A 71 24.64 -2.58 29.46
N ASP A 72 25.13 -3.68 30.01
CA ASP A 72 25.05 -5.00 29.35
C ASP A 72 23.59 -5.44 29.10
N SER A 73 22.63 -5.02 29.92
CA SER A 73 21.20 -5.28 29.69
C SER A 73 20.67 -4.56 28.44
N GLU A 74 21.12 -3.34 28.16
CA GLU A 74 20.74 -2.61 26.94
C GLU A 74 21.42 -3.22 25.72
N ARG A 75 22.70 -3.62 25.87
CA ARG A 75 23.47 -4.28 24.81
C ARG A 75 22.90 -5.64 24.44
N GLU A 76 22.43 -6.42 25.43
CA GLU A 76 21.68 -7.66 25.21
C GLU A 76 20.39 -7.39 24.42
N LYS A 77 19.56 -6.44 24.89
CA LYS A 77 18.32 -6.07 24.20
C LYS A 77 18.58 -5.62 22.76
N PHE A 78 19.65 -4.86 22.54
CA PHE A 78 20.07 -4.45 21.20
C PHE A 78 20.47 -5.65 20.33
N LEU A 79 21.31 -6.56 20.84
CA LEU A 79 21.74 -7.74 20.11
C LEU A 79 20.53 -8.60 19.68
N GLN A 80 19.63 -8.90 20.63
CA GLN A 80 18.42 -9.68 20.35
C GLN A 80 17.45 -8.95 19.39
N ALA A 81 17.35 -7.63 19.51
CA ALA A 81 16.54 -6.84 18.59
C ALA A 81 17.06 -6.95 17.14
N ILE A 82 18.37 -6.78 16.92
CA ILE A 82 18.96 -6.93 15.57
C ILE A 82 18.76 -8.36 15.03
N ILE A 83 18.97 -9.40 15.85
CA ILE A 83 18.73 -10.79 15.44
C ILE A 83 17.27 -10.99 15.03
N THR A 84 16.32 -10.44 15.80
CA THR A 84 14.87 -10.51 15.50
C THR A 84 14.53 -9.81 14.19
N LEU A 85 15.08 -8.62 13.95
CA LEU A 85 14.88 -7.88 12.70
C LEU A 85 15.45 -8.63 11.49
N LEU A 86 16.67 -9.18 11.61
CA LEU A 86 17.27 -9.97 10.53
C LEU A 86 16.48 -11.25 10.25
N LYS A 87 15.95 -11.92 11.28
CA LYS A 87 15.05 -13.06 11.11
C LYS A 87 13.77 -12.68 10.38
N ARG A 88 13.14 -11.56 10.75
CA ARG A 88 11.97 -11.03 10.03
C ARG A 88 12.27 -10.78 8.56
N ILE A 89 13.37 -10.09 8.25
CA ILE A 89 13.79 -9.82 6.87
C ILE A 89 14.02 -11.15 6.13
N ASN A 90 14.62 -12.14 6.80
CA ASN A 90 14.91 -13.45 6.23
C ASN A 90 13.68 -14.36 6.05
N ASN A 91 12.54 -14.05 6.69
CA ASN A 91 11.31 -14.82 6.56
C ASN A 91 10.54 -14.56 5.26
N THR A 92 10.87 -13.47 4.56
CA THR A 92 10.30 -13.17 3.24
C THR A 92 11.32 -13.49 2.14
N ILE A 93 10.85 -14.00 1.00
CA ILE A 93 11.71 -14.38 -0.14
C ILE A 93 12.63 -13.24 -0.58
N ALA A 94 12.08 -12.04 -0.75
CA ALA A 94 12.80 -10.84 -1.15
C ALA A 94 13.91 -10.45 -0.16
N GLY A 95 13.60 -10.45 1.14
CA GLY A 95 14.57 -10.09 2.18
C GLY A 95 15.64 -11.17 2.37
N LYS A 96 15.28 -12.44 2.23
CA LYS A 96 16.24 -13.56 2.21
C LYS A 96 17.21 -13.49 1.04
N GLN A 97 16.72 -13.15 -0.16
CA GLN A 97 17.58 -12.90 -1.32
C GLN A 97 18.50 -11.70 -1.10
N LEU A 98 18.01 -10.60 -0.50
CA LEU A 98 18.83 -9.43 -0.15
C LEU A 98 19.98 -9.80 0.80
N LEU A 99 19.68 -10.50 1.91
CA LEU A 99 20.70 -10.91 2.87
C LEU A 99 21.70 -11.91 2.25
N SER A 100 21.22 -12.80 1.39
CA SER A 100 22.08 -13.74 0.64
C SER A 100 23.00 -13.01 -0.34
N LEU A 101 22.51 -11.96 -1.00
CA LEU A 101 23.33 -11.08 -1.84
C LEU A 101 24.42 -10.42 -1.01
N ILE A 102 24.06 -9.82 0.12
CA ILE A 102 24.99 -9.11 1.01
C ILE A 102 26.07 -10.06 1.54
N SER A 103 25.69 -11.28 1.93
CA SER A 103 26.61 -12.35 2.36
C SER A 103 27.65 -12.70 1.29
N THR A 104 27.25 -12.74 0.02
CA THR A 104 28.13 -13.13 -1.11
C THR A 104 28.76 -11.95 -1.85
N ALA A 105 28.31 -10.72 -1.60
CA ALA A 105 28.83 -9.49 -2.19
C ALA A 105 30.17 -9.04 -1.57
N ILE A 106 31.13 -9.96 -1.48
CA ILE A 106 32.47 -9.65 -0.99
C ILE A 106 33.13 -8.60 -1.90
N PRO A 107 33.78 -7.56 -1.34
CA PRO A 107 34.68 -6.68 -2.08
C PRO A 107 35.69 -7.44 -2.94
N PHE A 108 36.02 -6.90 -4.11
CA PHE A 108 36.98 -7.52 -5.02
C PHE A 108 38.38 -7.52 -4.40
N PRO A 109 39.10 -8.66 -4.37
CA PRO A 109 40.41 -8.73 -3.73
C PRO A 109 41.51 -8.07 -4.58
N TYR A 110 42.52 -7.52 -3.93
CA TYR A 110 43.69 -6.94 -4.59
C TYR A 110 44.62 -8.04 -5.13
N GLY A 111 45.24 -7.81 -6.28
CA GLY A 111 46.18 -8.75 -6.89
C GLY A 111 47.57 -8.84 -6.21
N TYR A 112 48.41 -9.68 -6.82
CA TYR A 112 49.78 -10.01 -6.42
C TYR A 112 50.74 -8.80 -6.42
N VAL A 113 51.60 -8.66 -5.42
CA VAL A 113 52.66 -7.63 -5.41
C VAL A 113 53.91 -8.17 -6.09
N GLY A 114 54.15 -7.77 -7.35
CA GLY A 114 55.44 -7.96 -8.03
C GLY A 114 55.33 -8.32 -9.52
N GLY A 115 55.76 -7.40 -10.39
CA GLY A 115 56.17 -7.68 -11.77
C GLY A 115 55.17 -7.24 -12.84
N GLY A 116 55.53 -6.17 -13.56
CA GLY A 116 54.93 -5.90 -14.85
C GLY A 116 55.16 -7.07 -15.79
N TYR A 117 54.09 -7.79 -16.10
CA TYR A 117 53.92 -8.39 -17.41
C TYR A 117 52.72 -7.68 -18.03
N SER A 118 53.03 -6.64 -18.81
CA SER A 118 52.31 -6.44 -20.06
C SER A 118 52.12 -7.81 -20.70
N SER A 119 50.88 -8.30 -20.79
CA SER A 119 50.56 -9.36 -21.75
C SER A 119 51.10 -8.92 -23.10
N PRO A 120 52.13 -9.59 -23.66
CA PRO A 120 52.47 -9.35 -25.04
C PRO A 120 51.28 -9.86 -25.85
N ASN A 121 50.76 -9.01 -26.72
CA ASN A 121 49.88 -9.36 -27.84
C ASN A 121 49.90 -10.86 -28.16
N ILE A 122 48.82 -11.58 -27.82
CA ILE A 122 48.58 -12.88 -28.43
C ILE A 122 48.12 -12.59 -29.85
N PHE A 123 49.11 -12.47 -30.74
CA PHE A 123 48.89 -12.73 -32.16
C PHE A 123 48.38 -14.16 -32.29
N THR A 124 47.16 -14.28 -32.83
CA THR A 124 46.62 -15.51 -33.39
C THR A 124 47.56 -16.08 -34.44
N PHE A 125 48.12 -17.26 -34.20
CA PHE A 125 48.50 -18.18 -35.28
C PHE A 125 48.02 -19.59 -34.91
N GLY A 126 47.24 -20.17 -35.82
CA GLY A 126 46.51 -21.41 -35.60
C GLY A 126 47.32 -22.70 -35.71
N LYS A 127 46.54 -23.79 -35.59
CA LYS A 127 46.84 -25.21 -35.77
C LYS A 127 47.37 -25.97 -34.54
N THR A 128 46.43 -26.66 -33.88
CA THR A 128 46.63 -28.02 -33.33
C THR A 128 47.10 -29.00 -34.42
N PRO A 129 47.59 -30.24 -34.12
CA PRO A 129 48.01 -30.84 -32.84
C PRO A 129 49.37 -31.61 -32.93
N LYS A 130 49.92 -32.11 -31.81
CA LYS A 130 50.39 -33.52 -31.66
C LYS A 130 50.91 -33.84 -30.25
N SER A 131 50.55 -35.03 -29.81
CA SER A 131 50.85 -35.74 -28.56
C SER A 131 52.35 -35.91 -28.25
N ASN A 132 52.70 -35.97 -26.96
CA ASN A 132 53.35 -37.16 -26.40
C ASN A 132 53.33 -37.23 -24.86
N LYS A 133 53.02 -38.42 -24.37
CA LYS A 133 53.09 -38.86 -22.96
C LYS A 133 54.55 -39.01 -22.49
N LYS A 134 54.77 -38.65 -21.22
CA LYS A 134 55.72 -39.18 -20.20
C LYS A 134 56.61 -38.08 -19.60
N LEU A 135 56.22 -37.60 -18.41
CA LEU A 135 57.07 -37.68 -17.21
C LEU A 135 56.23 -37.38 -15.96
N ASN A 136 55.73 -38.44 -15.32
CA ASN A 136 55.43 -38.41 -13.89
C ASN A 136 56.72 -38.81 -13.17
N SER A 137 57.37 -37.87 -12.47
CA SER A 137 57.99 -38.07 -11.16
C SER A 137 58.87 -36.87 -10.81
N LEU A 138 58.80 -36.44 -9.55
CA LEU A 138 59.75 -35.57 -8.84
C LEU A 138 59.58 -34.06 -9.09
N VAL A 139 58.62 -33.43 -8.39
CA VAL A 139 58.92 -32.38 -7.38
C VAL A 139 57.83 -32.43 -6.31
N THR A 140 58.03 -33.24 -5.28
CA THR A 140 57.48 -33.00 -3.94
C THR A 140 58.48 -32.14 -3.18
N SER A 141 58.21 -30.83 -3.15
CA SER A 141 58.69 -29.87 -2.15
C SER A 141 57.79 -28.64 -2.31
N THR A 142 56.74 -28.47 -1.51
CA THR A 142 56.79 -27.60 -0.32
C THR A 142 57.89 -26.54 -0.40
N ILE A 143 57.71 -25.60 -1.34
CA ILE A 143 58.15 -24.24 -1.12
C ILE A 143 56.91 -23.54 -0.55
N PRO A 144 56.89 -23.12 0.73
CA PRO A 144 55.86 -22.21 1.20
C PRO A 144 56.04 -20.95 0.36
N PHE A 145 55.05 -20.55 -0.43
CA PHE A 145 55.01 -19.20 -0.99
C PHE A 145 54.52 -18.29 0.15
N PRO A 146 55.38 -17.51 0.81
CA PRO A 146 54.92 -16.52 1.75
C PRO A 146 54.75 -15.22 0.95
N PHE A 147 53.56 -14.60 0.97
CA PHE A 147 53.31 -13.22 0.48
C PHE A 147 53.11 -12.97 -1.02
N GLY A 148 52.40 -13.84 -1.75
CA GLY A 148 51.98 -13.50 -3.12
C GLY A 148 50.70 -14.21 -3.52
N GLY A 149 49.57 -13.89 -2.89
CA GLY A 149 48.21 -14.32 -3.27
C GLY A 149 47.30 -13.11 -3.54
N TYR A 150 46.06 -13.33 -3.98
CA TYR A 150 45.02 -12.30 -3.87
C TYR A 150 44.83 -11.92 -2.39
N ARG A 151 44.51 -10.64 -2.14
CA ARG A 151 44.41 -10.07 -0.78
C ARG A 151 43.07 -9.39 -0.57
N GLU A 152 42.30 -9.86 0.39
CA GLU A 152 40.96 -9.38 0.68
C GLU A 152 40.99 -8.07 1.50
N THR A 153 39.97 -7.23 1.33
CA THR A 153 39.81 -5.98 2.11
C THR A 153 38.73 -6.06 3.18
N ASN A 154 37.83 -7.04 3.09
CA ASN A 154 36.64 -7.21 3.89
C ASN A 154 36.89 -8.11 5.10
N TYR A 155 37.72 -7.64 6.02
CA TYR A 155 38.07 -8.37 7.23
C TYR A 155 38.16 -7.46 8.45
N ILE A 156 38.01 -8.06 9.62
CA ILE A 156 38.25 -7.43 10.92
C ILE A 156 39.42 -8.10 11.63
N GLU A 157 40.28 -7.30 12.25
CA GLU A 157 41.54 -7.72 12.88
C GLU A 157 41.33 -8.02 14.36
N SER A 158 41.87 -9.13 14.85
CA SER A 158 41.99 -9.41 16.29
C SER A 158 42.99 -8.46 16.99
N PRO A 159 42.93 -8.31 18.33
CA PRO A 159 43.82 -7.40 19.07
C PRO A 159 45.30 -7.76 18.95
N ASN A 160 45.60 -9.06 18.77
CA ASN A 160 46.94 -9.59 18.59
C ASN A 160 47.47 -9.41 17.14
N ASN A 161 46.61 -8.96 16.21
CA ASN A 161 46.87 -8.79 14.78
C ASN A 161 47.37 -10.06 14.06
N LYS A 162 46.88 -11.24 14.47
CA LYS A 162 47.22 -12.54 13.89
C LYS A 162 46.01 -13.26 13.30
N ASP A 163 44.84 -13.06 13.91
CA ASP A 163 43.58 -13.66 13.48
C ASP A 163 42.74 -12.62 12.73
N PHE A 164 42.19 -13.02 11.58
CA PHE A 164 41.38 -12.17 10.68
C PHE A 164 40.05 -12.85 10.39
N TYR A 165 38.96 -12.09 10.44
CA TYR A 165 37.60 -12.62 10.26
C TYR A 165 36.88 -11.89 9.12
N ALA A 166 36.26 -12.63 8.20
CA ALA A 166 35.63 -12.06 7.02
C ALA A 166 34.35 -11.31 7.40
N SER A 167 34.19 -10.10 6.88
CA SER A 167 33.04 -9.26 7.16
C SER A 167 32.77 -8.31 6.00
N ASN A 168 31.55 -8.39 5.46
CA ASN A 168 31.01 -7.43 4.52
C ASN A 168 30.29 -6.30 5.28
N ILE A 169 29.52 -6.68 6.30
CA ILE A 169 28.68 -5.78 7.10
C ILE A 169 28.97 -5.93 8.58
N VAL A 170 29.10 -4.80 9.27
CA VAL A 170 29.09 -4.73 10.74
C VAL A 170 28.00 -3.77 11.19
N ILE A 171 27.03 -4.25 11.98
CA ILE A 171 25.89 -3.47 12.50
C ILE A 171 26.20 -3.03 13.93
N PHE A 172 26.37 -1.73 14.14
CA PHE A 172 26.59 -1.07 15.42
C PHE A 172 25.30 -0.43 15.95
N GLY A 173 25.32 -0.13 17.25
CA GLY A 173 24.42 0.87 17.81
C GLY A 173 24.72 2.29 17.30
N PRO A 174 23.91 3.28 17.69
CA PRO A 174 24.04 4.64 17.16
C PRO A 174 25.38 5.32 17.52
N GLY A 175 25.74 6.34 16.74
CA GLY A 175 26.84 7.26 17.00
C GLY A 175 26.48 8.31 18.05
N SER A 176 26.82 9.58 17.83
CA SER A 176 26.55 10.69 18.76
C SER A 176 25.04 10.89 18.99
N ASN A 177 24.27 10.99 17.90
CA ASN A 177 22.82 11.13 17.91
C ASN A 177 22.17 9.74 17.90
N ILE A 178 21.38 9.41 18.93
CA ILE A 178 20.86 8.05 19.11
C ILE A 178 19.66 7.70 18.23
N VAL A 179 19.10 8.67 17.49
CA VAL A 179 17.96 8.46 16.58
C VAL A 179 18.34 8.58 15.11
N GLU A 180 19.64 8.73 14.80
CA GLU A 180 20.15 8.80 13.43
C GLU A 180 20.72 7.45 12.99
N ASN A 181 20.07 6.82 12.00
CA ASN A 181 20.61 5.65 11.33
C ASN A 181 21.57 6.08 10.22
N ASN A 182 22.65 5.34 9.99
CA ASN A 182 23.63 5.70 8.96
C ASN A 182 24.36 4.47 8.39
N VAL A 183 24.98 4.64 7.22
CA VAL A 183 25.83 3.64 6.58
C VAL A 183 27.15 4.28 6.16
N ILE A 184 28.25 3.78 6.70
CA ILE A 184 29.59 4.33 6.53
C ILE A 184 30.44 3.34 5.74
N CYS A 185 31.13 3.84 4.71
CA CYS A 185 32.09 3.04 3.95
C CYS A 185 33.41 2.88 4.71
N TYR A 186 34.02 1.69 4.63
CA TYR A 186 35.30 1.44 5.32
C TYR A 186 36.46 2.16 4.62
N LYS A 187 36.47 2.14 3.28
CA LYS A 187 37.39 2.91 2.44
C LYS A 187 36.68 3.55 1.26
N LYS A 188 36.64 4.87 1.22
CA LYS A 188 35.85 5.66 0.26
C LYS A 188 36.26 5.39 -1.19
N ASN A 189 37.56 5.38 -1.48
CA ASN A 189 38.04 5.14 -2.84
C ASN A 189 37.60 3.78 -3.38
N ASP A 190 37.59 2.74 -2.54
CA ASP A 190 37.20 1.39 -2.95
C ASP A 190 35.67 1.26 -3.06
N ALA A 191 34.92 2.11 -2.35
CA ALA A 191 33.48 2.27 -2.53
C ALA A 191 33.09 2.94 -3.86
N GLU A 192 33.99 3.67 -4.54
CA GLU A 192 33.68 4.49 -5.74
C GLU A 192 34.33 3.94 -7.04
N ASN A 193 35.26 2.99 -6.95
CA ASN A 193 36.10 2.55 -8.07
C ASN A 193 35.74 1.19 -8.68
N GLY A 194 34.64 0.56 -8.26
CA GLY A 194 34.16 -0.77 -8.67
C GLY A 194 34.73 -1.97 -7.91
N MET A 195 35.71 -1.80 -7.02
CA MET A 195 36.23 -2.88 -6.17
C MET A 195 35.20 -3.30 -5.12
N GLY A 196 34.70 -2.30 -4.38
CA GLY A 196 33.89 -2.47 -3.20
C GLY A 196 34.68 -2.37 -1.90
N THR A 197 33.98 -2.08 -0.80
CA THR A 197 34.55 -1.99 0.54
C THR A 197 33.56 -2.49 1.60
N MET A 198 34.06 -2.91 2.76
CA MET A 198 33.22 -3.25 3.92
C MET A 198 32.34 -2.05 4.31
N ALA A 199 31.15 -2.30 4.87
CA ALA A 199 30.25 -1.26 5.34
C ALA A 199 29.94 -1.41 6.83
N GLU A 200 29.89 -0.27 7.52
CA GLU A 200 29.51 -0.16 8.93
C GLU A 200 28.12 0.49 8.98
N ILE A 201 27.15 -0.17 9.60
CA ILE A 201 25.78 0.34 9.76
C ILE A 201 25.60 0.81 11.19
N LEU A 202 25.09 2.02 11.39
CA LEU A 202 24.64 2.53 12.68
C LEU A 202 23.13 2.42 12.71
N PHE A 203 22.59 1.73 13.71
CA PHE A 203 21.16 1.44 13.77
C PHE A 203 20.56 1.66 15.16
N GLN A 204 19.32 2.15 15.21
CA GLN A 204 18.51 2.31 16.41
C GLN A 204 17.27 1.39 16.36
N PRO A 205 17.31 0.19 16.97
CA PRO A 205 16.17 -0.71 17.01
C PRO A 205 15.23 -0.45 18.20
N LEU A 206 15.67 0.25 19.25
CA LEU A 206 14.93 0.39 20.51
C LEU A 206 13.94 1.57 20.52
N LEU A 207 13.97 2.41 19.47
CA LEU A 207 13.05 3.52 19.28
C LEU A 207 12.45 3.49 17.88
N THR A 208 11.15 3.78 17.77
CA THR A 208 10.47 4.08 16.50
C THR A 208 9.67 5.38 16.64
N TYR A 209 9.05 5.88 15.56
CA TYR A 209 8.16 7.03 15.60
C TYR A 209 6.87 6.75 14.84
N LYS A 210 5.83 7.55 15.12
CA LYS A 210 4.59 7.54 14.33
C LYS A 210 4.70 8.49 13.14
N TYR A 211 4.21 8.07 11.99
CA TYR A 211 3.89 8.96 10.87
C TYR A 211 2.39 8.84 10.59
N ASN A 212 1.67 9.96 10.64
CA ASN A 212 0.21 9.98 10.72
C ASN A 212 -0.28 9.07 11.86
N LYS A 213 -0.82 7.89 11.55
CA LYS A 213 -1.40 6.95 12.51
C LYS A 213 -0.62 5.64 12.72
N PHE A 214 0.42 5.39 11.92
CA PHE A 214 1.14 4.13 11.96
C PHE A 214 2.56 4.32 12.49
N TYR A 215 3.10 3.32 13.19
CA TYR A 215 4.50 3.30 13.60
C TYR A 215 5.38 2.85 12.43
N ILE A 216 6.54 3.47 12.28
CA ILE A 216 7.52 3.01 11.29
C ILE A 216 8.07 1.65 11.71
N ASP A 217 8.10 0.71 10.77
CA ASP A 217 8.66 -0.62 10.99
C ASP A 217 10.21 -0.54 10.97
N PRO A 218 10.91 -0.84 12.08
CA PRO A 218 12.38 -0.82 12.11
C PRO A 218 13.02 -1.82 11.13
N ALA A 219 12.34 -2.90 10.72
CA ALA A 219 12.88 -3.80 9.70
C ALA A 219 12.99 -3.11 8.33
N MET A 220 12.08 -2.18 8.00
CA MET A 220 12.15 -1.37 6.78
C MET A 220 13.32 -0.37 6.84
N GLU A 221 13.53 0.28 7.98
CA GLU A 221 14.67 1.19 8.17
C GLU A 221 16.02 0.46 8.12
N LEU A 222 16.10 -0.76 8.67
CA LEU A 222 17.31 -1.59 8.54
C LEU A 222 17.52 -2.02 7.09
N THR A 223 16.44 -2.40 6.39
CA THR A 223 16.47 -2.74 4.97
C THR A 223 17.00 -1.59 4.12
N LYS A 224 16.62 -0.34 4.42
CA LYS A 224 17.18 0.87 3.78
C LYS A 224 18.71 0.92 3.90
N CYS A 225 19.23 0.66 5.10
CA CYS A 225 20.67 0.64 5.37
C CYS A 225 21.37 -0.50 4.63
N LEU A 226 20.76 -1.69 4.62
CA LEU A 226 21.27 -2.87 3.91
C LEU A 226 21.35 -2.64 2.40
N ILE A 227 20.33 -2.03 1.77
CA ILE A 227 20.36 -1.67 0.35
C ILE A 227 21.49 -0.67 0.07
N LYS A 228 21.63 0.37 0.89
CA LYS A 228 22.71 1.37 0.74
C LYS A 228 24.09 0.72 0.82
N SER A 229 24.27 -0.28 1.68
CA SER A 229 25.53 -1.01 1.81
C SER A 229 25.93 -1.78 0.55
N LEU A 230 24.97 -2.21 -0.30
CA LEU A 230 25.29 -2.86 -1.58
C LEU A 230 26.07 -1.94 -2.50
N TYR A 231 25.77 -0.64 -2.51
CA TYR A 231 26.52 0.32 -3.32
C TYR A 231 27.99 0.37 -2.90
N PHE A 232 28.25 0.24 -1.60
CA PHE A 232 29.62 0.23 -1.06
C PHE A 232 30.32 -1.09 -1.34
N LEU A 233 29.62 -2.22 -1.19
CA LEU A 233 30.16 -3.56 -1.46
C LEU A 233 30.47 -3.81 -2.95
N TYR A 234 29.75 -3.14 -3.85
CA TYR A 234 29.98 -3.20 -5.30
C TYR A 234 30.92 -2.12 -5.84
N GLY A 235 31.31 -1.15 -5.01
CA GLY A 235 32.21 -0.08 -5.44
C GLY A 235 31.52 0.92 -6.39
N ILE A 236 30.20 1.08 -6.27
CA ILE A 236 29.37 1.96 -7.10
C ILE A 236 28.77 3.11 -6.29
N LYS A 237 29.40 3.51 -5.18
CA LYS A 237 29.02 4.74 -4.47
C LYS A 237 29.16 5.92 -5.44
N PRO A 238 28.12 6.75 -5.63
CA PRO A 238 28.24 7.95 -6.44
C PRO A 238 29.13 8.99 -5.74
N SER A 239 29.63 9.94 -6.53
CA SER A 239 30.27 11.14 -5.98
C SER A 239 29.33 11.88 -5.05
N ASP A 240 29.86 12.44 -3.95
CA ASP A 240 29.08 13.24 -3.00
C ASP A 240 28.47 14.49 -3.66
N GLY A 241 29.02 14.94 -4.79
CA GLY A 241 28.49 16.05 -5.59
C GLY A 241 27.38 15.67 -6.57
N LEU A 242 27.06 14.38 -6.73
CA LEU A 242 25.94 13.93 -7.58
C LEU A 242 24.64 14.00 -6.79
N VAL A 243 23.99 15.17 -6.88
CA VAL A 243 22.77 15.50 -6.16
C VAL A 243 21.69 15.98 -7.11
N VAL A 244 20.44 15.86 -6.68
CA VAL A 244 19.25 16.35 -7.38
C VAL A 244 18.46 17.30 -6.48
N PRO A 245 17.72 18.28 -7.03
CA PRO A 245 16.79 19.08 -6.24
C PRO A 245 15.70 18.17 -5.67
N TYR A 246 15.34 18.39 -4.41
CA TYR A 246 14.36 17.55 -3.71
C TYR A 246 13.17 18.37 -3.19
N ARG A 247 13.43 19.58 -2.69
CA ARG A 247 12.39 20.47 -2.16
C ARG A 247 12.80 21.93 -2.31
N LEU A 248 11.90 22.79 -2.76
CA LEU A 248 12.07 24.24 -2.64
C LEU A 248 11.83 24.67 -1.19
N ARG A 249 12.74 25.45 -0.60
CA ARG A 249 12.58 26.05 0.72
C ARG A 249 11.69 27.29 0.62
N THR A 250 10.38 27.07 0.72
CA THR A 250 9.35 28.10 0.61
C THR A 250 9.19 28.93 1.88
N GLU A 251 9.72 28.44 2.99
CA GLU A 251 9.79 29.12 4.29
C GLU A 251 10.84 30.25 4.34
N LEU A 252 11.82 30.23 3.45
CA LEU A 252 12.88 31.24 3.32
C LEU A 252 12.53 32.30 2.28
N ASP A 253 13.09 33.50 2.37
CA ASP A 253 12.73 34.60 1.46
C ASP A 253 13.42 34.47 0.08
N ASN A 254 14.59 33.83 0.02
CA ASN A 254 15.33 33.54 -1.21
C ASN A 254 14.84 32.25 -1.91
N LYS A 255 15.15 32.12 -3.21
CA LYS A 255 14.96 30.84 -3.94
C LYS A 255 16.09 29.90 -3.56
N GLN A 256 15.83 28.97 -2.67
CA GLN A 256 16.81 28.00 -2.17
C GLN A 256 16.23 26.59 -2.24
N PHE A 257 17.04 25.63 -2.70
CA PHE A 257 16.65 24.23 -2.82
C PHE A 257 17.38 23.37 -1.80
N SER A 258 16.64 22.45 -1.18
CA SER A 258 17.22 21.28 -0.53
C SER A 258 17.62 20.26 -1.58
N GLN A 259 18.85 19.74 -1.48
CA GLN A 259 19.40 18.76 -2.41
C GLN A 259 19.54 17.39 -1.74
N LEU A 260 19.27 16.33 -2.51
CA LEU A 260 19.40 14.94 -2.06
C LEU A 260 20.42 14.20 -2.94
N ASN A 261 21.26 13.36 -2.35
CA ASN A 261 22.18 12.51 -3.12
C ASN A 261 21.38 11.47 -3.91
N ILE A 262 21.81 11.18 -5.14
CA ILE A 262 21.12 10.22 -6.01
C ILE A 262 20.97 8.84 -5.35
N ILE A 263 21.93 8.38 -4.54
CA ILE A 263 21.82 7.10 -3.85
C ILE A 263 20.65 7.08 -2.87
N ASP A 264 20.46 8.16 -2.12
CA ASP A 264 19.43 8.24 -1.09
C ASP A 264 18.04 8.37 -1.74
N LEU A 265 17.93 9.02 -2.89
CA LEU A 265 16.70 9.04 -3.69
C LEU A 265 16.35 7.64 -4.21
N LEU A 266 17.31 6.97 -4.86
CA LEU A 266 17.10 5.64 -5.45
C LEU A 266 16.66 4.63 -4.38
N ILE A 267 17.36 4.55 -3.24
CA ILE A 267 17.03 3.56 -2.20
C ILE A 267 15.72 3.88 -1.47
N SER A 268 15.41 5.16 -1.25
CA SER A 268 14.23 5.54 -0.48
C SER A 268 12.94 5.27 -1.25
N GLY A 269 12.99 5.28 -2.59
CA GLY A 269 11.83 5.07 -3.42
C GLY A 269 10.80 6.19 -3.19
N GLY A 270 9.57 5.82 -2.87
CA GLY A 270 8.45 6.73 -2.80
C GLY A 270 8.07 7.31 -4.16
N VAL A 271 7.26 8.35 -4.13
CA VAL A 271 6.78 9.08 -5.32
C VAL A 271 7.89 10.00 -5.87
N ASP A 272 8.77 10.52 -5.01
CA ASP A 272 9.85 11.44 -5.41
C ASP A 272 10.74 10.86 -6.52
N LEU A 273 11.02 9.55 -6.47
CA LEU A 273 11.83 8.85 -7.47
C LEU A 273 11.18 8.87 -8.86
N GLU A 274 9.85 8.83 -8.96
CA GLU A 274 9.12 8.71 -10.23
C GLU A 274 9.28 9.95 -11.14
N PHE A 275 9.72 11.08 -10.59
CA PHE A 275 10.01 12.30 -11.35
C PHE A 275 11.42 12.35 -11.94
N ILE A 276 12.38 11.62 -11.36
CA ILE A 276 13.75 11.49 -11.89
C ILE A 276 13.88 10.22 -12.75
N ASN A 277 13.26 9.14 -12.29
CA ASN A 277 13.19 7.86 -12.97
C ASN A 277 12.04 7.86 -13.99
N THR A 278 12.29 8.45 -15.15
CA THR A 278 11.32 8.54 -16.25
C THR A 278 11.79 7.78 -17.48
N ASN A 279 10.86 7.40 -18.36
CA ASN A 279 11.17 6.86 -19.68
C ASN A 279 10.55 7.75 -20.78
N PRO A 280 11.37 8.41 -21.62
CA PRO A 280 12.84 8.51 -21.56
C PRO A 280 13.36 9.20 -20.29
N TYR A 281 14.62 8.96 -19.91
CA TYR A 281 15.26 9.72 -18.83
C TYR A 281 15.52 11.16 -19.29
N TRP A 282 15.16 12.13 -18.45
CA TRP A 282 15.53 13.53 -18.66
C TRP A 282 16.80 13.91 -17.87
N PHE A 283 17.00 13.29 -16.70
CA PHE A 283 18.20 13.44 -15.88
C PHE A 283 19.20 12.31 -16.16
N THR A 284 20.49 12.64 -16.30
CA THR A 284 21.58 11.64 -16.43
C THR A 284 22.90 12.19 -15.92
N ASN A 285 23.86 11.28 -15.69
CA ASN A 285 25.23 11.63 -15.34
C ASN A 285 26.22 10.55 -15.81
N SER A 286 27.47 10.94 -16.04
CA SER A 286 28.59 10.02 -16.33
C SER A 286 28.74 8.87 -15.31
N TYR A 287 28.25 9.04 -14.09
CA TYR A 287 28.20 8.00 -13.07
C TYR A 287 27.54 6.71 -13.56
N PHE A 288 26.38 6.78 -14.22
CA PHE A 288 25.64 5.57 -14.61
C PHE A 288 26.42 4.78 -15.67
N SER A 289 26.90 5.44 -16.72
CA SER A 289 27.68 4.78 -17.78
C SER A 289 29.04 4.26 -17.28
N ASN A 290 29.73 5.04 -16.44
CA ASN A 290 31.02 4.63 -15.89
C ASN A 290 30.90 3.47 -14.90
N SER A 291 29.81 3.41 -14.11
CA SER A 291 29.57 2.30 -13.17
C SER A 291 29.38 0.97 -13.90
N ILE A 292 28.60 0.95 -15.00
CA ILE A 292 28.45 -0.23 -15.85
C ILE A 292 29.80 -0.63 -16.44
N LYS A 293 30.56 0.33 -16.99
CA LYS A 293 31.88 0.08 -17.56
C LYS A 293 32.86 -0.52 -16.56
N MET A 294 32.91 0.01 -15.34
CA MET A 294 33.79 -0.52 -14.29
C MET A 294 33.33 -1.89 -13.79
N PHE A 295 32.02 -2.10 -13.64
CA PHE A 295 31.47 -3.41 -13.29
C PHE A 295 31.88 -4.48 -14.32
N GLU A 296 31.71 -4.22 -15.61
CA GLU A 296 32.14 -5.14 -16.67
C GLU A 296 33.65 -5.38 -16.67
N LYS A 297 34.46 -4.37 -16.34
CA LYS A 297 35.91 -4.54 -16.18
C LYS A 297 36.23 -5.56 -15.07
N TYR A 298 35.64 -5.44 -13.89
CA TYR A 298 35.91 -6.39 -12.79
C TYR A 298 35.29 -7.77 -13.03
N LYS A 299 34.15 -7.84 -13.71
CA LYS A 299 33.55 -9.09 -14.16
C LYS A 299 34.50 -9.84 -15.10
N ASN A 300 35.07 -9.15 -16.10
CA ASN A 300 36.05 -9.73 -17.01
C ASN A 300 37.30 -10.24 -16.28
N ILE A 301 37.82 -9.50 -15.28
CA ILE A 301 38.96 -9.96 -14.47
C ILE A 301 38.58 -11.25 -13.71
N TYR A 302 37.38 -11.31 -13.13
CA TYR A 302 36.90 -12.53 -12.46
C TYR A 302 36.83 -13.72 -13.43
N GLU A 303 36.16 -13.55 -14.58
CA GLU A 303 35.95 -14.62 -15.57
C GLU A 303 37.28 -15.13 -16.16
N THR A 304 38.25 -14.24 -16.37
CA THR A 304 39.51 -14.58 -17.03
C THR A 304 40.62 -15.04 -16.08
N GLU A 305 40.69 -14.50 -14.85
CA GLU A 305 41.82 -14.73 -13.93
C GLU A 305 41.46 -15.54 -12.67
N ILE A 306 40.20 -15.51 -12.21
CA ILE A 306 39.78 -16.01 -10.88
C ILE A 306 38.96 -17.30 -10.96
N GLU A 307 37.93 -17.36 -11.81
CA GLU A 307 36.89 -18.41 -11.79
C GLU A 307 37.47 -19.85 -11.85
N GLY A 308 38.41 -20.09 -12.77
CA GLY A 308 39.06 -21.39 -12.96
C GLY A 308 40.39 -21.58 -12.20
N ASN A 309 40.78 -20.62 -11.35
CA ASN A 309 42.11 -20.61 -10.77
C ASN A 309 42.17 -21.48 -9.51
N ASN A 310 43.03 -22.50 -9.53
CA ASN A 310 43.21 -23.42 -8.41
C ASN A 310 43.99 -22.81 -7.23
N ALA A 311 44.64 -21.65 -7.43
CA ALA A 311 45.30 -20.91 -6.35
C ALA A 311 44.30 -20.10 -5.49
N ILE A 312 43.02 -20.02 -5.90
CA ILE A 312 41.97 -19.30 -5.19
C ILE A 312 40.91 -20.30 -4.72
N GLY A 313 40.55 -20.22 -3.44
CA GLY A 313 39.55 -21.07 -2.80
C GLY A 313 38.14 -20.88 -3.36
N ASN A 314 37.32 -21.92 -3.22
CA ASN A 314 35.90 -21.90 -3.63
C ASN A 314 35.06 -20.93 -2.78
N ASP A 315 35.44 -20.71 -1.52
CA ASP A 315 34.85 -19.75 -0.61
C ASP A 315 34.88 -18.30 -1.14
N ILE A 316 35.91 -17.92 -1.90
CA ILE A 316 36.01 -16.59 -2.52
C ILE A 316 35.42 -16.58 -3.93
N LYS A 317 35.89 -17.46 -4.82
CA LYS A 317 35.52 -17.36 -6.24
C LYS A 317 34.05 -17.69 -6.52
N LEU A 318 33.42 -18.59 -5.75
CA LEU A 318 31.98 -18.84 -5.90
C LEU A 318 31.14 -17.66 -5.40
N ARG A 319 31.59 -16.93 -4.36
CA ARG A 319 30.94 -15.69 -3.91
C ARG A 319 31.06 -14.59 -4.97
N LEU A 320 32.23 -14.44 -5.59
CA LEU A 320 32.40 -13.52 -6.72
C LEU A 320 31.52 -13.91 -7.92
N ARG A 321 31.38 -15.21 -8.23
CA ARG A 321 30.45 -15.69 -9.24
C ARG A 321 29.03 -15.18 -8.99
N GLN A 322 28.54 -15.36 -7.76
CA GLN A 322 27.21 -14.89 -7.33
C GLN A 322 27.11 -13.36 -7.37
N LYS A 323 28.15 -12.64 -6.92
CA LYS A 323 28.22 -11.17 -6.99
C LYS A 323 27.98 -10.65 -8.41
N PHE A 324 28.55 -11.31 -9.43
CA PHE A 324 28.43 -10.92 -10.84
C PHE A 324 27.19 -11.46 -11.56
N GLN A 325 26.37 -12.33 -10.94
CA GLN A 325 25.06 -12.72 -11.50
C GLN A 325 24.03 -11.57 -11.49
N ASN A 326 24.22 -10.58 -10.61
CA ASN A 326 23.33 -9.43 -10.51
C ASN A 326 24.00 -8.23 -11.21
N SER A 327 23.25 -7.49 -12.02
CA SER A 327 23.74 -6.32 -12.76
C SER A 327 23.79 -5.07 -11.88
N VAL A 328 24.45 -3.99 -12.33
CA VAL A 328 24.40 -2.69 -11.63
C VAL A 328 22.99 -2.08 -11.67
N GLN A 329 22.26 -2.28 -12.77
CA GLN A 329 20.91 -1.75 -12.95
C GLN A 329 19.93 -2.33 -11.93
N ASP A 330 20.05 -3.62 -11.61
CA ASP A 330 19.22 -4.28 -10.58
C ASP A 330 19.33 -3.57 -9.22
N LYS A 331 20.52 -3.05 -8.87
CA LYS A 331 20.75 -2.34 -7.60
C LYS A 331 20.20 -0.92 -7.62
N TRP A 332 20.21 -0.24 -8.77
CA TRP A 332 19.59 1.07 -8.90
C TRP A 332 18.07 1.00 -8.82
N ASN A 333 17.47 -0.10 -9.29
CA ASN A 333 16.03 -0.36 -9.21
C ASN A 333 15.59 -0.96 -7.86
N LEU A 334 16.53 -1.39 -7.01
CA LEU A 334 16.24 -1.95 -5.69
C LEU A 334 16.01 -0.83 -4.66
N ASN A 335 14.77 -0.72 -4.16
CA ASN A 335 14.37 0.35 -3.25
C ASN A 335 13.27 -0.09 -2.26
N LEU A 336 12.89 0.79 -1.35
CA LEU A 336 11.90 0.48 -0.31
C LEU A 336 10.46 0.29 -0.82
N ASN A 337 10.09 0.77 -2.02
CA ASN A 337 8.75 0.50 -2.57
C ASN A 337 8.56 -1.00 -2.81
N TYR A 338 9.61 -1.68 -3.30
CA TYR A 338 9.60 -3.13 -3.49
C TYR A 338 9.37 -3.87 -2.15
N PHE A 339 10.16 -3.53 -1.12
CA PHE A 339 10.03 -4.17 0.19
C PHE A 339 8.77 -3.77 0.96
N SER A 340 8.22 -2.59 0.72
CA SER A 340 6.93 -2.16 1.29
C SER A 340 5.81 -3.12 0.89
N LYS A 341 5.80 -3.56 -0.37
CA LYS A 341 4.89 -4.61 -0.86
C LYS A 341 5.21 -5.97 -0.26
N GLU A 342 6.45 -6.42 -0.38
CA GLU A 342 6.85 -7.78 0.03
C GLU A 342 6.72 -8.02 1.54
N PHE A 343 6.91 -6.99 2.37
CA PHE A 343 6.80 -7.07 3.83
C PHE A 343 5.44 -6.61 4.36
N ASN A 344 4.52 -6.17 3.48
CA ASN A 344 3.29 -5.48 3.85
C ASN A 344 3.58 -4.42 4.92
N SER A 345 4.41 -3.43 4.60
CA SER A 345 4.84 -2.39 5.53
C SER A 345 4.64 -1.01 4.94
N ILE A 346 3.91 -0.15 5.66
CA ILE A 346 3.67 1.23 5.30
C ILE A 346 4.87 2.08 5.75
N ILE A 347 5.40 2.87 4.82
CA ILE A 347 6.47 3.85 5.06
C ILE A 347 6.04 5.21 4.46
N PRO A 348 6.62 6.35 4.87
CA PRO A 348 6.33 7.61 4.22
C PRO A 348 6.77 7.59 2.75
N ASP A 349 5.88 7.93 1.83
CA ASP A 349 6.09 7.84 0.37
C ASP A 349 6.37 9.17 -0.31
N ARG A 350 6.25 10.29 0.41
CA ARG A 350 6.41 11.66 -0.09
C ARG A 350 7.40 12.42 0.76
N PHE A 351 8.40 13.00 0.12
CA PHE A 351 9.45 13.79 0.77
C PHE A 351 10.06 13.08 2.00
N SER A 352 10.23 11.75 1.92
CA SER A 352 10.60 10.89 3.05
C SER A 352 11.93 11.30 3.69
N ASN A 353 12.87 11.84 2.90
CA ASN A 353 14.14 12.36 3.38
C ASN A 353 14.07 13.79 3.95
N ALA A 354 12.97 14.51 3.77
CA ALA A 354 12.76 15.87 4.26
C ALA A 354 11.68 15.97 5.36
N LEU A 355 11.19 14.83 5.87
CA LEU A 355 10.12 14.76 6.87
C LEU A 355 10.37 15.57 8.14
N LYS A 356 11.62 15.84 8.50
CA LYS A 356 11.96 16.65 9.67
C LYS A 356 11.40 18.07 9.60
N HIS A 357 11.26 18.63 8.40
CA HIS A 357 10.59 19.91 8.17
C HIS A 357 9.08 19.79 8.39
N PHE A 358 8.46 18.76 7.81
CA PHE A 358 7.00 18.59 7.79
C PHE A 358 6.42 18.02 9.09
N TYR A 359 7.22 17.28 9.87
CA TYR A 359 6.73 16.44 10.96
C TYR A 359 7.66 16.46 12.16
N ARG A 360 7.12 16.87 13.32
CA ARG A 360 7.85 16.77 14.59
C ARG A 360 7.72 15.36 15.17
N LYS A 361 8.74 14.53 14.92
CA LYS A 361 8.77 13.14 15.37
C LYS A 361 8.64 13.03 16.89
N GLN A 362 7.72 12.18 17.33
CA GLN A 362 7.65 11.66 18.69
C GLN A 362 8.12 10.21 18.70
N TYR A 363 9.02 9.88 19.61
CA TYR A 363 9.63 8.55 19.68
C TYR A 363 8.94 7.64 20.70
N TYR A 364 8.80 6.38 20.33
CA TYR A 364 8.16 5.32 21.11
C TYR A 364 9.17 4.21 21.36
N THR A 365 9.13 3.64 22.56
CA THR A 365 10.01 2.55 22.98
C THR A 365 9.57 1.23 22.35
N MET A 366 10.54 0.40 22.00
CA MET A 366 10.34 -0.92 21.40
C MET A 366 10.74 -2.02 22.38
N ASP A 367 9.85 -2.98 22.60
CA ASP A 367 10.16 -4.27 23.22
C ASP A 367 9.93 -5.42 22.23
N TYR A 368 10.97 -6.23 22.03
CA TYR A 368 11.01 -7.32 21.06
C TYR A 368 10.52 -8.65 21.63
N THR A 369 10.16 -8.71 22.91
CA THR A 369 9.45 -9.88 23.47
C THR A 369 7.94 -9.79 23.30
N ASP A 370 7.39 -8.56 23.35
CA ASP A 370 5.96 -8.35 23.51
C ASP A 370 5.34 -7.59 22.33
N ASN A 371 6.01 -6.55 21.82
CA ASN A 371 5.42 -5.63 20.83
C ASN A 371 5.78 -5.97 19.38
N TYR A 372 6.85 -6.74 19.16
CA TYR A 372 7.39 -7.00 17.84
C TYR A 372 8.00 -8.40 17.76
N ASN A 373 7.77 -9.13 16.67
CA ASN A 373 8.31 -10.47 16.44
C ASN A 373 8.73 -10.68 14.96
N ILE A 374 9.00 -11.91 14.57
CA ILE A 374 9.41 -12.27 13.21
C ILE A 374 8.36 -11.92 12.12
N ASN A 375 7.09 -11.75 12.50
CA ASN A 375 5.99 -11.31 11.63
C ASN A 375 5.80 -9.78 11.66
N GLY A 376 6.63 -9.05 12.41
CA GLY A 376 6.57 -7.59 12.56
C GLY A 376 5.90 -7.19 13.87
N PHE A 377 5.29 -6.00 13.88
CA PHE A 377 4.54 -5.52 15.03
C PHE A 377 3.39 -6.47 15.40
N VAL A 378 3.26 -6.78 16.69
CA VAL A 378 2.14 -7.55 17.23
C VAL A 378 0.87 -6.70 17.13
N ASN A 379 -0.04 -7.08 16.21
CA ASN A 379 -1.22 -6.32 15.75
C ASN A 379 -0.96 -5.29 14.63
N GLY A 380 0.17 -5.37 13.94
CA GLY A 380 0.49 -4.53 12.79
C GLY A 380 0.80 -3.07 13.15
N GLN A 381 1.22 -2.27 12.17
CA GLN A 381 1.74 -0.91 12.40
C GLN A 381 0.72 0.09 12.95
N ILE A 382 -0.59 -0.18 12.84
CA ILE A 382 -1.65 0.76 13.24
C ILE A 382 -2.14 0.50 14.66
N ASN A 383 -2.45 -0.76 14.98
CA ASN A 383 -3.13 -1.12 16.22
C ASN A 383 -2.19 -1.44 17.38
N THR A 384 -0.89 -1.60 17.10
CA THR A 384 0.10 -1.84 18.15
C THR A 384 0.12 -0.68 19.14
N LYS A 385 0.17 -0.98 20.44
CA LYS A 385 0.30 0.04 21.48
C LYS A 385 1.74 0.07 21.95
N LEU A 386 2.45 1.16 21.66
CA LEU A 386 3.83 1.38 22.12
C LEU A 386 3.85 2.48 23.19
N PRO A 387 4.70 2.37 24.22
CA PRO A 387 4.90 3.45 25.18
C PRO A 387 5.69 4.59 24.54
N LEU A 388 5.30 5.83 24.83
CA LEU A 388 6.14 7.00 24.53
C LEU A 388 7.46 6.91 25.30
N SER A 389 8.57 7.25 24.64
CA SER A 389 9.87 7.32 25.30
C SER A 389 9.95 8.55 26.20
N ASP A 390 10.53 8.37 27.38
CA ASP A 390 10.99 9.44 28.28
C ASP A 390 11.97 10.42 27.58
N LYS A 391 12.72 9.92 26.59
CA LYS A 391 13.69 10.69 25.79
C LYS A 391 13.05 11.72 24.88
N ASN A 392 11.73 11.75 24.70
CA ASN A 392 11.05 12.81 23.95
C ASN A 392 11.33 14.22 24.51
N THR A 393 11.56 14.32 25.83
CA THR A 393 11.92 15.59 26.49
C THR A 393 13.30 16.11 26.10
N ASN A 394 14.19 15.22 25.63
CA ASN A 394 15.57 15.53 25.27
C ASN A 394 15.76 15.75 23.76
N ILE A 395 14.67 15.81 22.98
CA ILE A 395 14.75 16.09 21.55
C ILE A 395 15.18 17.55 21.36
N ILE A 396 16.32 17.73 20.69
CA ILE A 396 16.88 19.05 20.40
C ILE A 396 15.93 19.82 19.47
N SER A 397 15.60 21.06 19.83
CA SER A 397 14.71 21.93 19.07
C SER A 397 15.49 23.15 18.58
N LYS A 398 16.04 23.07 17.37
CA LYS A 398 16.77 24.16 16.69
C LYS A 398 16.05 24.53 15.39
N PRO A 399 15.09 25.45 15.42
CA PRO A 399 14.34 25.84 14.23
C PRO A 399 15.23 26.50 13.19
N GLU A 400 14.87 26.34 11.91
CA GLU A 400 15.49 27.11 10.80
C GLU A 400 14.97 28.55 10.83
N LYS A 401 13.69 28.73 11.16
CA LYS A 401 13.04 30.05 11.27
C LYS A 401 12.08 30.11 12.47
N VAL A 402 12.08 31.23 13.19
CA VAL A 402 11.14 31.53 14.28
C VAL A 402 10.24 32.69 13.85
N VAL A 403 8.95 32.42 13.79
CA VAL A 403 7.92 33.41 13.47
C VAL A 403 7.43 34.04 14.75
N ASN A 404 7.80 35.29 15.00
CA ASN A 404 7.35 36.11 16.11
C ASN A 404 6.10 36.90 15.70
N LEU A 405 4.92 36.42 16.13
CA LEU A 405 3.65 37.10 15.93
C LEU A 405 3.51 38.22 16.96
N VAL A 406 3.35 39.46 16.49
CA VAL A 406 3.20 40.65 17.33
C VAL A 406 1.85 41.33 17.07
N ASN A 407 1.30 41.98 18.10
CA ASN A 407 0.14 42.84 17.94
C ASN A 407 0.49 44.21 17.32
N GLU A 408 -0.51 45.08 17.15
CA GLU A 408 -0.32 46.45 16.65
C GLU A 408 0.65 47.30 17.49
N ASN A 409 0.83 46.95 18.77
CA ASN A 409 1.77 47.61 19.68
C ASN A 409 3.19 47.02 19.63
N ASN A 410 3.50 46.15 18.66
CA ASN A 410 4.76 45.40 18.56
C ASN A 410 5.08 44.51 19.77
N ILE A 411 4.07 44.11 20.54
CA ILE A 411 4.25 43.18 21.65
C ILE A 411 4.08 41.76 21.13
N SER A 412 5.05 40.89 21.41
CA SER A 412 5.02 39.47 21.06
C SER A 412 3.85 38.77 21.73
N LEU A 413 3.00 38.17 20.91
CA LEU A 413 1.89 37.32 21.33
C LEU A 413 2.33 35.85 21.38
N MET A 414 3.08 35.42 20.37
CA MET A 414 3.51 34.03 20.20
C MET A 414 4.79 33.96 19.36
N LYS A 415 5.67 33.01 19.70
CA LYS A 415 6.81 32.61 18.85
C LYS A 415 6.62 31.17 18.41
N SER A 416 6.60 30.97 17.09
CA SER A 416 6.35 29.68 16.45
C SER A 416 7.55 29.21 15.65
N ASN A 417 7.86 27.93 15.78
CA ASN A 417 9.06 27.33 15.20
C ASN A 417 8.75 26.69 13.84
N ILE A 418 9.57 26.99 12.84
CA ILE A 418 9.64 26.26 11.56
C ILE A 418 10.99 25.54 11.54
N TYR A 419 10.94 24.21 11.41
CA TYR A 419 12.13 23.36 11.43
C TYR A 419 12.63 23.11 10.01
N GLY A 420 13.95 22.95 9.86
CA GLY A 420 14.54 22.58 8.58
C GLY A 420 14.54 21.08 8.33
N ASP A 421 14.69 20.68 7.07
CA ASP A 421 14.69 19.26 6.68
C ASP A 421 16.00 18.52 7.03
N GLY A 422 17.10 19.25 7.29
CA GLY A 422 18.42 18.68 7.58
C GLY A 422 19.24 18.36 6.32
N LEU A 423 18.70 18.59 5.13
CA LEU A 423 19.41 18.42 3.86
C LEU A 423 20.31 19.63 3.58
N LYS A 424 21.26 19.44 2.65
CA LYS A 424 22.11 20.53 2.18
C LYS A 424 21.30 21.50 1.32
N GLY A 425 21.38 22.80 1.64
CA GLY A 425 20.74 23.85 0.85
C GLY A 425 21.67 24.44 -0.21
N THR A 426 21.12 24.85 -1.35
CA THR A 426 21.82 25.65 -2.37
C THR A 426 20.94 26.80 -2.87
N THR A 427 21.55 27.94 -3.19
CA THR A 427 20.91 29.04 -3.91
C THR A 427 21.12 28.96 -5.42
N GLU A 428 21.90 28.00 -5.89
CA GLU A 428 22.06 27.72 -7.32
C GLU A 428 20.82 27.02 -7.85
N ASP A 429 20.26 27.55 -8.93
CA ASP A 429 19.10 26.97 -9.59
C ASP A 429 19.52 25.82 -10.50
N PHE A 430 19.28 24.59 -10.03
CA PHE A 430 19.60 23.37 -10.78
C PHE A 430 18.87 23.31 -12.12
N TYR A 431 17.58 23.68 -12.16
CA TYR A 431 16.75 23.56 -13.35
C TYR A 431 17.19 24.51 -14.47
N SER A 432 17.65 25.70 -14.09
CA SER A 432 18.23 26.67 -15.02
C SER A 432 19.59 26.22 -15.55
N THR A 433 20.38 25.50 -14.75
CA THR A 433 21.77 25.16 -15.08
C THR A 433 21.89 23.82 -15.82
N TYR A 434 21.05 22.84 -15.47
CA TYR A 434 21.10 21.49 -16.03
C TYR A 434 20.62 21.46 -17.48
N LYS A 435 21.53 21.09 -18.40
CA LYS A 435 21.22 20.91 -19.81
C LYS A 435 20.61 19.53 -20.05
N ILE A 436 19.39 19.49 -20.57
CA ILE A 436 18.70 18.23 -20.91
C ILE A 436 19.46 17.56 -22.08
N PRO A 437 19.85 16.27 -21.98
CA PRO A 437 20.64 15.60 -23.00
C PRO A 437 19.82 15.28 -24.25
N TYR A 438 20.25 15.79 -25.41
CA TYR A 438 19.62 15.53 -26.70
C TYR A 438 19.85 14.09 -27.19
N ASN A 439 21.07 13.58 -27.04
CA ASN A 439 21.41 12.22 -27.43
C ASN A 439 20.88 11.19 -26.43
N GLU A 440 20.32 10.10 -26.95
CA GLU A 440 20.05 8.87 -26.22
C GLU A 440 21.30 7.97 -26.26
N GLU A 441 22.42 8.48 -25.74
CA GLU A 441 23.69 7.74 -25.77
C GLU A 441 23.77 6.63 -24.72
N TYR A 442 22.93 6.70 -23.69
CA TYR A 442 22.98 5.81 -22.55
C TYR A 442 21.74 4.91 -22.52
N GLU A 443 21.87 3.67 -23.00
CA GLU A 443 20.88 2.61 -22.76
C GLU A 443 20.99 2.10 -21.32
N TYR A 444 20.66 2.93 -20.33
CA TYR A 444 20.15 2.36 -19.08
C TYR A 444 18.62 2.51 -19.11
N ARG A 445 17.93 1.40 -18.95
CA ARG A 445 16.49 1.37 -18.82
C ARG A 445 16.20 1.30 -17.33
N PHE A 446 15.63 2.36 -16.80
CA PHE A 446 14.83 2.21 -15.61
C PHE A 446 13.45 1.69 -16.05
N ASN A 447 12.88 0.74 -15.29
CA ASN A 447 11.60 0.07 -15.58
C ASN A 447 11.55 -0.78 -16.86
N ASP A 448 12.03 -2.03 -16.78
CA ASP A 448 11.24 -3.13 -17.34
C ASP A 448 10.22 -3.50 -16.27
N SER A 449 8.92 -3.33 -16.58
CA SER A 449 7.78 -3.44 -15.66
C SER A 449 7.61 -4.80 -14.96
N ASP A 450 8.46 -5.78 -15.26
CA ASP A 450 8.38 -7.16 -14.78
C ASP A 450 9.60 -7.61 -13.93
N ASN A 451 10.60 -6.76 -13.71
CA ASN A 451 11.83 -7.18 -13.04
C ASN A 451 11.79 -7.01 -11.52
N PHE A 452 11.50 -8.11 -10.82
CA PHE A 452 11.90 -8.31 -9.43
C PHE A 452 13.43 -8.30 -9.35
N PRO A 453 14.07 -7.26 -8.76
CA PRO A 453 15.51 -7.00 -8.90
C PRO A 453 16.42 -8.06 -8.28
N LEU A 454 15.87 -9.03 -7.54
CA LEU A 454 16.61 -10.05 -6.81
C LEU A 454 16.36 -11.49 -7.31
N ASN A 455 15.56 -11.70 -8.37
CA ASN A 455 15.20 -13.03 -8.87
C ASN A 455 16.40 -13.87 -9.36
N ASN A 456 17.51 -13.22 -9.71
CA ASN A 456 18.72 -13.90 -10.21
C ASN A 456 19.52 -14.60 -9.10
N ILE A 457 19.09 -14.50 -7.83
CA ILE A 457 19.80 -15.05 -6.67
C ILE A 457 19.21 -16.40 -6.27
N SER A 458 20.02 -17.45 -6.38
CA SER A 458 19.71 -18.77 -5.86
C SER A 458 20.15 -18.89 -4.39
N ILE A 459 19.18 -18.90 -3.47
CA ILE A 459 19.43 -19.04 -2.03
C ILE A 459 20.14 -20.37 -1.73
N GLU A 460 19.71 -21.47 -2.35
CA GLU A 460 20.30 -22.80 -2.15
C GLU A 460 21.76 -22.84 -2.61
N GLU A 461 22.08 -22.21 -3.74
CA GLU A 461 23.45 -22.14 -4.24
C GLU A 461 24.32 -21.31 -3.30
N VAL A 462 23.81 -20.16 -2.82
CA VAL A 462 24.52 -19.29 -1.86
C VAL A 462 24.81 -19.99 -0.54
N ASP A 463 23.81 -20.65 0.06
CA ASP A 463 23.94 -21.35 1.34
C ASP A 463 24.92 -22.55 1.25
N SER A 464 25.14 -23.09 0.04
CA SER A 464 26.08 -24.19 -0.19
C SER A 464 27.57 -23.75 -0.23
N ILE A 465 27.84 -22.44 -0.33
CA ILE A 465 29.22 -21.94 -0.42
C ILE A 465 29.89 -21.98 0.96
N PRO A 466 31.04 -22.66 1.13
CA PRO A 466 31.74 -22.72 2.42
C PRO A 466 32.08 -21.31 2.93
N GLU A 467 32.03 -21.07 4.24
CA GLU A 467 32.46 -19.79 4.82
C GLU A 467 33.92 -19.48 4.49
N ILE A 468 34.27 -18.19 4.40
CA ILE A 468 35.66 -17.75 4.21
C ILE A 468 36.40 -17.98 5.53
N ILE A 469 37.43 -18.83 5.49
CA ILE A 469 38.23 -19.20 6.67
C ILE A 469 39.65 -18.64 6.61
N ASP A 470 40.30 -18.73 5.44
CA ASP A 470 41.70 -18.35 5.25
C ASP A 470 41.78 -17.00 4.53
N ILE A 471 41.93 -15.93 5.32
CA ILE A 471 42.00 -14.55 4.80
C ILE A 471 43.46 -14.14 4.63
N ASN A 472 43.79 -13.58 3.47
CA ASN A 472 45.06 -12.94 3.19
C ASN A 472 44.88 -11.40 3.24
N PRO A 473 45.12 -10.75 4.40
CA PRO A 473 44.68 -9.39 4.64
C PRO A 473 45.41 -8.36 3.76
N TYR A 474 44.65 -7.53 3.05
CA TYR A 474 45.17 -6.30 2.45
C TYR A 474 45.35 -5.23 3.52
N LYS A 475 46.60 -4.82 3.78
CA LYS A 475 46.97 -3.96 4.92
C LYS A 475 46.19 -2.64 5.02
N ASP A 476 45.99 -1.95 3.89
CA ASP A 476 45.41 -0.59 3.83
C ASP A 476 43.94 -0.63 3.41
N ASN A 477 43.12 -1.37 4.17
CA ASN A 477 41.72 -1.65 3.88
C ASN A 477 40.72 -0.59 4.39
N SER A 478 41.16 0.36 5.22
CA SER A 478 40.28 1.36 5.85
C SER A 478 40.85 2.78 5.79
N ASP A 479 39.98 3.78 5.70
CA ASP A 479 40.32 5.19 5.92
C ASP A 479 40.28 5.57 7.41
N ASN A 480 40.95 6.65 7.78
CA ASN A 480 40.75 7.30 9.08
C ASN A 480 39.36 7.97 9.11
N LEU A 481 38.61 7.79 10.20
CA LEU A 481 37.31 8.41 10.36
C LEU A 481 37.44 9.91 10.63
N VAL A 482 36.51 10.67 10.08
CA VAL A 482 36.38 12.12 10.29
C VAL A 482 34.97 12.39 10.79
N PHE A 483 34.86 12.90 12.02
CA PHE A 483 33.59 13.34 12.57
C PHE A 483 33.24 14.73 12.01
N THR A 484 32.12 14.84 11.31
CA THR A 484 31.65 16.11 10.73
C THR A 484 30.81 16.88 11.74
N GLN A 485 31.25 18.08 12.09
CA GLN A 485 30.51 19.00 12.96
C GLN A 485 29.95 20.16 12.14
N ILE A 486 28.64 20.39 12.26
CA ILE A 486 27.96 21.52 11.63
C ILE A 486 27.12 22.25 12.68
N THR A 487 27.03 23.57 12.55
CA THR A 487 26.18 24.42 13.39
C THR A 487 24.88 24.74 12.66
N SER A 488 23.76 24.76 13.37
CA SER A 488 22.48 25.25 12.84
C SER A 488 22.35 26.76 13.06
N MET A 489 21.88 27.49 12.05
CA MET A 489 21.50 28.90 12.17
C MET A 489 19.98 29.02 12.25
N THR A 490 19.51 29.99 13.03
CA THR A 490 18.08 30.27 13.21
C THR A 490 17.82 31.72 12.86
N GLU A 491 16.86 31.97 11.97
CA GLU A 491 16.38 33.30 11.63
C GLU A 491 15.14 33.65 12.47
N GLU A 492 15.05 34.84 13.05
CA GLU A 492 13.82 35.32 13.71
C GLU A 492 13.18 36.40 12.83
N VAL A 493 11.89 36.21 12.51
CA VAL A 493 11.11 37.17 11.71
C VAL A 493 9.89 37.63 12.49
N THR A 494 9.57 38.92 12.38
CA THR A 494 8.41 39.52 13.02
C THR A 494 7.27 39.66 12.01
N THR A 495 6.06 39.24 12.39
CA THR A 495 4.84 39.39 11.56
C THR A 495 3.67 39.92 12.39
N HIS A 496 2.82 40.74 11.77
CA HIS A 496 1.52 41.17 12.33
C HIS A 496 0.37 40.25 11.90
N THR A 497 0.57 39.47 10.83
CA THR A 497 -0.41 38.53 10.31
C THR A 497 -0.09 37.13 10.82
N ALA A 498 -1.06 36.49 11.45
CA ALA A 498 -0.92 35.11 11.91
C ALA A 498 -0.77 34.16 10.72
N LEU A 499 0.30 33.38 10.72
CA LEU A 499 0.60 32.35 9.73
C LEU A 499 0.01 30.99 10.13
N PRO A 500 -0.05 29.99 9.22
CA PRO A 500 -0.55 28.66 9.54
C PRO A 500 0.09 28.02 10.77
N ILE A 501 1.40 28.17 10.94
CA ILE A 501 2.13 27.62 12.08
C ILE A 501 1.71 28.25 13.42
N ASN A 502 1.26 29.52 13.42
CA ASN A 502 0.75 30.16 14.63
C ASN A 502 -0.60 29.56 15.03
N TYR A 503 -1.47 29.29 14.05
CA TYR A 503 -2.76 28.63 14.29
C TYR A 503 -2.60 27.20 14.80
N LEU A 504 -1.63 26.45 14.28
CA LEU A 504 -1.31 25.12 14.82
C LEU A 504 -0.87 25.17 16.28
N GLN A 505 0.03 26.11 16.62
CA GLN A 505 0.50 26.24 17.99
C GLN A 505 -0.60 26.67 18.97
N ALA A 506 -1.58 27.47 18.52
CA ALA A 506 -2.72 27.88 19.34
C ALA A 506 -3.70 26.73 19.69
N GLN A 507 -3.59 25.58 19.02
CA GLN A 507 -4.41 24.38 19.27
C GLN A 507 -3.79 23.46 20.35
N ILE A 508 -2.59 23.76 20.81
CA ILE A 508 -1.87 22.96 21.81
C ILE A 508 -1.95 23.66 23.16
N THR A 509 -2.28 22.90 24.21
CA THR A 509 -2.33 23.40 25.59
C THR A 509 -1.52 22.52 26.53
N THR A 510 -0.91 23.15 27.53
CA THR A 510 -0.25 22.48 28.66
C THR A 510 -1.09 22.54 29.94
N ASN A 511 -2.23 23.25 29.90
CA ASN A 511 -3.13 23.37 31.04
C ASN A 511 -4.02 22.12 31.14
N GLU A 512 -4.04 21.49 32.32
CA GLU A 512 -4.91 20.34 32.60
C GLU A 512 -6.40 20.68 32.48
N ASN A 513 -6.76 21.93 32.82
CA ASN A 513 -8.12 22.46 32.71
C ASN A 513 -8.16 23.59 31.68
N PHE A 514 -8.97 23.42 30.65
CA PHE A 514 -9.06 24.36 29.53
C PHE A 514 -10.47 24.44 28.96
N THR A 515 -10.74 25.50 28.22
CA THR A 515 -11.97 25.69 27.45
C THR A 515 -11.64 25.96 25.99
N LEU A 516 -12.41 25.37 25.08
CA LEU A 516 -12.27 25.58 23.65
C LEU A 516 -12.76 26.98 23.26
N SER A 517 -12.13 27.61 22.26
CA SER A 517 -12.59 28.86 21.66
C SER A 517 -12.27 28.91 20.16
N SER A 518 -13.22 29.42 19.36
CA SER A 518 -13.03 29.69 17.94
C SER A 518 -12.35 31.03 17.63
N ASP A 519 -12.06 31.85 18.65
CA ASP A 519 -11.44 33.18 18.47
C ASP A 519 -9.94 33.12 18.76
N PHE A 520 -9.15 33.07 17.69
CA PHE A 520 -7.68 32.99 17.76
C PHE A 520 -7.07 34.14 18.59
N SER A 521 -7.52 35.38 18.35
CA SER A 521 -7.00 36.57 19.04
C SER A 521 -7.27 36.53 20.54
N LYS A 522 -8.44 36.03 20.97
CA LYS A 522 -8.74 35.83 22.40
C LYS A 522 -7.86 34.75 23.02
N VAL A 523 -7.60 33.64 22.32
CA VAL A 523 -6.75 32.55 22.80
C VAL A 523 -5.34 33.07 23.11
N VAL A 524 -4.69 33.71 22.12
CA VAL A 524 -3.30 34.18 22.27
C VAL A 524 -3.16 35.36 23.22
N SER A 525 -4.22 36.13 23.44
CA SER A 525 -4.24 37.29 24.37
C SER A 525 -4.70 36.93 25.79
N SER A 526 -5.07 35.68 26.05
CA SER A 526 -5.61 35.26 27.34
C SER A 526 -4.56 35.34 28.45
N LYS A 527 -4.87 36.05 29.54
CA LYS A 527 -3.95 36.24 30.68
C LYS A 527 -3.68 34.93 31.43
N ASP A 528 -4.72 34.10 31.53
CA ASP A 528 -4.71 32.86 32.31
C ASP A 528 -4.30 31.65 31.45
N LYS A 529 -4.21 31.85 30.12
CA LYS A 529 -3.89 30.83 29.10
C LYS A 529 -4.78 29.57 29.14
N SER A 530 -5.97 29.67 29.74
CA SER A 530 -6.93 28.56 29.85
C SER A 530 -7.75 28.32 28.58
N LEU A 531 -7.64 29.21 27.59
CA LEU A 531 -8.30 29.05 26.29
C LEU A 531 -7.38 28.32 25.32
N VAL A 532 -7.96 27.44 24.51
CA VAL A 532 -7.27 26.76 23.42
C VAL A 532 -8.08 26.90 22.13
N TYR A 533 -7.41 27.10 21.00
CA TYR A 533 -8.08 27.30 19.72
C TYR A 533 -8.71 25.98 19.21
N SER A 534 -9.95 26.06 18.76
CA SER A 534 -10.66 24.95 18.13
C SER A 534 -11.62 25.46 17.05
N PHE A 535 -11.73 24.68 15.98
CA PHE A 535 -12.71 24.90 14.90
C PHE A 535 -13.86 23.87 14.96
N LEU A 536 -13.99 23.12 16.06
CA LEU A 536 -15.05 22.13 16.28
C LEU A 536 -16.34 22.83 16.73
N ASP A 537 -16.98 23.53 15.79
CA ASP A 537 -18.11 24.43 16.06
C ASP A 537 -19.32 23.67 16.68
N ASN A 538 -19.66 22.48 16.17
CA ASN A 538 -20.75 21.67 16.73
C ASN A 538 -20.43 21.17 18.13
N LEU A 539 -19.20 20.68 18.37
CA LEU A 539 -18.79 20.22 19.69
C LEU A 539 -18.78 21.35 20.73
N MET A 540 -18.25 22.52 20.36
CA MET A 540 -18.27 23.70 21.24
C MET A 540 -19.71 24.13 21.57
N SER A 541 -20.59 24.12 20.57
CA SER A 541 -22.02 24.42 20.75
C SER A 541 -22.67 23.43 21.73
N TYR A 542 -22.44 22.12 21.56
CA TYR A 542 -22.95 21.09 22.47
C TYR A 542 -22.42 21.26 23.90
N LEU A 543 -21.12 21.52 24.08
CA LEU A 543 -20.54 21.68 25.41
C LEU A 543 -21.07 22.92 26.15
N GLU A 544 -21.41 23.99 25.43
CA GLU A 544 -21.99 25.19 26.05
C GLU A 544 -23.47 24.99 26.44
N THR A 545 -24.24 24.20 25.67
CA THR A 545 -25.66 23.94 26.01
C THR A 545 -25.82 23.13 27.29
N ILE A 546 -24.94 22.16 27.53
CA ILE A 546 -25.00 21.28 28.73
C ILE A 546 -24.26 21.86 29.96
N LYS A 547 -23.67 23.04 29.85
CA LYS A 547 -22.78 23.62 30.87
C LYS A 547 -23.43 23.83 32.23
N ASN A 548 -24.74 24.12 32.23
CA ASN A 548 -25.53 24.37 33.44
C ASN A 548 -26.38 23.16 33.87
N ASP A 549 -26.20 22.01 33.23
CA ASP A 549 -26.90 20.78 33.59
C ASP A 549 -26.36 20.19 34.91
N GLY A 550 -27.14 19.27 35.50
CA GLY A 550 -26.69 18.52 36.67
C GLY A 550 -25.45 17.65 36.40
N PRO A 551 -24.73 17.20 37.44
CA PRO A 551 -23.55 16.38 37.27
C PRO A 551 -23.86 15.04 36.58
N ILE A 552 -22.86 14.49 35.88
CA ILE A 552 -22.91 13.13 35.35
C ILE A 552 -22.66 12.17 36.53
N ASP A 553 -23.70 11.49 36.97
CA ASP A 553 -23.74 10.63 38.16
C ASP A 553 -24.09 9.17 37.85
N THR A 554 -24.57 8.88 36.63
CA THR A 554 -24.89 7.53 36.14
C THR A 554 -24.11 7.19 34.88
N ASP A 555 -23.91 5.89 34.66
CA ASP A 555 -23.34 5.34 33.43
C ASP A 555 -24.20 5.71 32.20
N LYS A 556 -25.54 5.65 32.31
CA LYS A 556 -26.46 6.10 31.26
C LYS A 556 -26.22 7.55 30.83
N LYS A 557 -26.10 8.50 31.78
CA LYS A 557 -25.80 9.90 31.46
C LYS A 557 -24.41 10.04 30.83
N TYR A 558 -23.42 9.29 31.30
CA TYR A 558 -22.08 9.30 30.73
C TYR A 558 -22.08 8.79 29.28
N TYR A 559 -22.78 7.69 28.99
CA TYR A 559 -22.87 7.17 27.63
C TYR A 559 -23.62 8.12 26.69
N LEU A 560 -24.72 8.74 27.12
CA LEU A 560 -25.40 9.76 26.32
C LEU A 560 -24.46 10.93 25.99
N TRP A 561 -23.74 11.44 26.99
CA TRP A 561 -22.77 12.51 26.80
C TRP A 561 -21.63 12.11 25.86
N LEU A 562 -21.03 10.94 26.06
CA LEU A 562 -19.91 10.45 25.26
C LEU A 562 -20.31 10.21 23.80
N LYS A 563 -21.51 9.66 23.57
CA LYS A 563 -22.10 9.46 22.24
C LYS A 563 -22.25 10.79 21.51
N GLU A 564 -22.81 11.82 22.15
CA GLU A 564 -22.98 13.14 21.54
C GLU A 564 -21.64 13.85 21.30
N VAL A 565 -20.67 13.73 22.21
CA VAL A 565 -19.31 14.25 21.98
C VAL A 565 -18.69 13.62 20.73
N PHE A 566 -18.78 12.29 20.59
CA PHE A 566 -18.28 11.57 19.42
C PHE A 566 -18.96 12.01 18.12
N LYS A 567 -20.30 12.07 18.10
CA LYS A 567 -21.07 12.47 16.91
C LYS A 567 -20.74 13.89 16.48
N ASN A 568 -20.75 14.85 17.40
CA ASN A 568 -20.42 16.24 17.10
C ASN A 568 -18.98 16.39 16.58
N TYR A 569 -18.01 15.67 17.17
CA TYR A 569 -16.65 15.62 16.65
C TYR A 569 -16.58 15.08 15.21
N SER A 570 -17.25 13.95 14.92
CA SER A 570 -17.27 13.38 13.56
C SER A 570 -17.90 14.34 12.55
N PHE A 571 -18.99 15.02 12.91
CA PHE A 571 -19.62 16.01 12.04
C PHE A 571 -18.70 17.19 11.74
N ASP A 572 -18.03 17.74 12.75
CA ASP A 572 -17.08 18.84 12.58
C ASP A 572 -15.88 18.44 11.72
N ILE A 573 -15.21 17.33 12.09
CA ILE A 573 -13.91 16.99 11.53
C ILE A 573 -14.03 16.45 10.09
N ASN A 574 -15.15 15.85 9.72
CA ASN A 574 -15.39 15.30 8.39
C ASN A 574 -16.26 16.20 7.50
N LEU A 575 -16.46 17.46 7.88
CA LEU A 575 -17.30 18.38 7.11
C LEU A 575 -16.65 18.75 5.77
N THR A 576 -17.30 18.36 4.67
CA THR A 576 -16.85 18.66 3.30
C THR A 576 -17.96 19.17 2.41
N GLN A 577 -17.57 19.79 1.30
CA GLN A 577 -18.45 20.22 0.23
C GLN A 577 -17.79 19.97 -1.13
N GLU A 578 -18.50 19.33 -2.05
CA GLU A 578 -18.05 19.19 -3.43
C GLU A 578 -18.23 20.52 -4.17
N ILE A 579 -17.19 20.94 -4.90
CA ILE A 579 -17.23 22.12 -5.76
C ILE A 579 -16.67 21.80 -7.15
N ASP A 580 -17.13 22.54 -8.15
CA ASP A 580 -16.58 22.51 -9.49
C ASP A 580 -15.33 23.40 -9.58
N SER A 581 -14.24 22.81 -10.07
CA SER A 581 -13.04 23.51 -10.53
C SER A 581 -12.85 23.27 -12.02
N SER A 582 -11.97 24.04 -12.67
CA SER A 582 -11.63 23.82 -14.10
C SER A 582 -11.10 22.40 -14.37
N CYS A 583 -10.54 21.75 -13.35
CA CYS A 583 -9.95 20.42 -13.41
C CYS A 583 -10.91 19.29 -12.97
N GLY A 584 -12.19 19.61 -12.73
CA GLY A 584 -13.26 18.68 -12.31
C GLY A 584 -13.73 18.91 -10.87
N ILE A 585 -14.53 17.96 -10.36
CA ILE A 585 -15.11 18.02 -9.01
C ILE A 585 -14.03 17.75 -7.94
N ASN A 586 -13.92 18.67 -6.98
CA ASN A 586 -13.07 18.52 -5.81
C ASN A 586 -13.90 18.53 -4.52
N GLU A 587 -13.63 17.58 -3.62
CA GLU A 587 -14.26 17.51 -2.30
C GLU A 587 -13.45 18.39 -1.35
N VAL A 588 -13.95 19.59 -1.03
CA VAL A 588 -13.24 20.59 -0.24
C VAL A 588 -13.54 20.41 1.24
N VAL A 589 -12.48 20.47 2.06
CA VAL A 589 -12.58 20.42 3.53
C VAL A 589 -12.96 21.79 4.07
N ILE A 590 -14.18 21.92 4.64
CA ILE A 590 -14.78 23.22 4.96
C ILE A 590 -14.00 23.97 6.03
N TRP A 591 -13.50 23.24 7.04
CA TRP A 591 -12.76 23.84 8.16
C TRP A 591 -11.31 24.22 7.82
N PHE A 592 -10.78 23.86 6.64
CA PHE A 592 -9.37 24.05 6.28
C PHE A 592 -8.88 25.49 6.48
N GLY A 593 -9.67 26.46 6.01
CA GLY A 593 -9.33 27.88 6.16
C GLY A 593 -9.25 28.31 7.62
N LYS A 594 -10.20 27.90 8.47
CA LYS A 594 -10.19 28.21 9.92
C LYS A 594 -9.01 27.55 10.63
N ALA A 595 -8.68 26.30 10.28
CA ALA A 595 -7.61 25.55 10.93
C ALA A 595 -6.21 26.15 10.71
N LEU A 596 -5.94 26.63 9.49
CA LEU A 596 -4.61 27.08 9.08
C LEU A 596 -4.53 28.58 8.74
N ASN A 597 -5.63 29.32 8.87
CA ASN A 597 -5.73 30.73 8.51
C ASN A 597 -5.38 31.05 7.05
N ILE A 598 -5.81 30.18 6.13
CA ILE A 598 -5.61 30.34 4.68
C ILE A 598 -6.95 30.66 4.04
N LEU A 599 -7.04 31.80 3.32
CA LEU A 599 -8.31 32.32 2.80
C LEU A 599 -9.40 32.38 3.91
N ASN A 600 -8.98 32.80 5.10
CA ASN A 600 -9.81 32.90 6.31
C ASN A 600 -10.17 34.36 6.63
N THR A 601 -9.96 35.25 5.66
CA THR A 601 -10.38 36.65 5.73
C THR A 601 -11.83 36.84 5.32
N SER A 602 -12.36 35.96 4.47
CA SER A 602 -13.79 35.85 4.19
C SER A 602 -14.54 35.15 5.32
N ASN A 603 -15.87 35.31 5.34
CA ASN A 603 -16.75 34.53 6.20
C ASN A 603 -16.85 33.05 5.75
N SER A 604 -16.46 32.73 4.51
CA SER A 604 -16.53 31.39 3.92
C SER A 604 -15.26 31.07 3.14
N PHE A 605 -14.50 30.09 3.64
CA PHE A 605 -13.32 29.54 2.98
C PHE A 605 -13.64 28.95 1.60
N VAL A 606 -14.73 28.18 1.51
CA VAL A 606 -15.10 27.42 0.30
C VAL A 606 -15.41 28.37 -0.86
N GLU A 607 -16.14 29.46 -0.59
CA GLU A 607 -16.46 30.47 -1.61
C GLU A 607 -15.21 31.23 -2.07
N GLU A 608 -14.32 31.60 -1.14
CA GLU A 608 -13.08 32.30 -1.47
C GLU A 608 -12.12 31.41 -2.28
N TYR A 609 -12.05 30.11 -1.95
CA TYR A 609 -11.31 29.11 -2.71
C TYR A 609 -11.88 28.90 -4.12
N GLN A 610 -13.20 28.80 -4.26
CA GLN A 610 -13.85 28.66 -5.57
C GLN A 610 -13.57 29.87 -6.48
N ASN A 611 -13.53 31.07 -5.92
CA ASN A 611 -13.23 32.30 -6.66
C ASN A 611 -11.74 32.45 -7.01
N SER A 612 -10.85 32.10 -6.08
CA SER A 612 -9.40 32.36 -6.20
C SER A 612 -8.63 31.23 -6.86
N GLY A 613 -9.23 30.04 -6.99
CA GLY A 613 -8.62 28.86 -7.56
C GLY A 613 -7.55 28.21 -6.67
N PRO A 614 -7.03 27.03 -7.07
CA PRO A 614 -6.14 26.23 -6.22
C PRO A 614 -4.80 26.89 -5.90
N ILE A 615 -4.23 27.65 -6.84
CA ILE A 615 -2.94 28.35 -6.69
C ILE A 615 -2.94 29.38 -5.54
N SER A 616 -4.13 29.82 -5.11
CA SER A 616 -4.28 30.80 -4.02
C SER A 616 -3.90 30.27 -2.64
N LEU A 617 -3.86 28.94 -2.45
CA LEU A 617 -3.54 28.30 -1.16
C LEU A 617 -2.06 28.38 -0.77
N ILE A 618 -1.16 28.57 -1.73
CA ILE A 618 0.30 28.51 -1.52
C ILE A 618 0.94 29.90 -1.53
N SER A 619 2.11 29.99 -0.90
CA SER A 619 2.80 31.28 -0.66
C SER A 619 3.62 31.73 -1.86
N LYS A 620 4.43 30.84 -2.47
CA LYS A 620 5.28 31.16 -3.63
C LYS A 620 4.67 30.57 -4.91
N LYS A 621 4.23 31.42 -5.83
CA LYS A 621 3.41 31.04 -7.00
C LYS A 621 4.18 31.01 -8.34
N ASP A 622 5.25 31.78 -8.46
CA ASP A 622 6.06 31.85 -9.68
C ASP A 622 7.50 31.40 -9.39
N ASN A 623 7.71 30.09 -9.40
CA ASN A 623 9.01 29.47 -9.11
C ASN A 623 9.70 28.90 -10.36
N LEU A 624 8.91 28.59 -11.39
CA LEU A 624 9.35 27.85 -12.56
C LEU A 624 10.54 28.49 -13.29
N SER A 625 11.46 27.65 -13.76
CA SER A 625 12.65 28.03 -14.51
C SER A 625 12.59 27.47 -15.92
N GLU A 626 12.95 28.30 -16.92
CA GLU A 626 13.09 27.80 -18.28
C GLU A 626 14.25 26.78 -18.35
N PRO A 627 14.02 25.56 -18.88
CA PRO A 627 15.07 24.56 -18.93
C PRO A 627 16.15 24.91 -19.93
N ASN A 628 17.38 24.50 -19.64
CA ASN A 628 18.50 24.60 -20.55
C ASN A 628 18.45 23.47 -21.59
N ILE A 629 18.38 23.83 -22.87
CA ILE A 629 18.12 22.93 -24.00
C ILE A 629 19.25 22.96 -25.03
N GLU A 630 19.43 21.85 -25.73
CA GLU A 630 20.32 21.73 -26.88
C GLU A 630 19.56 21.95 -28.19
N ILE A 631 20.01 22.91 -29.00
CA ILE A 631 19.55 23.04 -30.39
C ILE A 631 20.63 22.43 -31.28
N ASP A 632 20.44 21.17 -31.68
CA ASP A 632 21.36 20.50 -32.59
C ASP A 632 21.04 20.88 -34.05
N ASP A 633 22.04 21.31 -34.81
CA ASP A 633 21.86 21.64 -36.23
C ASP A 633 21.80 20.34 -37.06
N ILE A 634 20.93 20.31 -38.06
CA ILE A 634 20.83 19.15 -38.97
C ILE A 634 22.18 18.98 -39.69
N PRO A 635 22.81 17.80 -39.66
CA PRO A 635 24.18 17.64 -40.18
C PRO A 635 24.29 18.01 -41.66
N ASP A 636 25.25 18.87 -42.00
CA ASP A 636 25.51 19.30 -43.39
C ASP A 636 25.89 18.11 -44.30
N SER A 637 26.39 17.01 -43.73
CA SER A 637 26.66 15.77 -44.48
C SER A 637 25.42 15.17 -45.15
N LEU A 638 24.21 15.55 -44.73
CA LEU A 638 22.95 15.07 -45.29
C LEU A 638 22.52 15.84 -46.55
N LEU A 639 23.11 17.00 -46.87
CA LEU A 639 22.69 17.88 -47.98
C LEU A 639 22.74 17.23 -49.38
N GLY A 640 23.64 16.26 -49.56
CA GLY A 640 23.86 15.56 -50.83
C GLY A 640 23.13 14.21 -50.96
N LEU A 641 22.35 13.80 -49.97
CA LEU A 641 21.68 12.50 -49.96
C LEU A 641 20.53 12.43 -50.97
N SER A 642 20.23 11.21 -51.43
CA SER A 642 19.05 10.93 -52.25
C SER A 642 17.76 11.12 -51.44
N PHE A 643 16.63 11.34 -52.10
CA PHE A 643 15.33 11.53 -51.43
C PHE A 643 15.00 10.42 -50.42
N LYS A 644 15.22 9.14 -50.77
CA LYS A 644 14.87 8.01 -49.91
C LYS A 644 15.74 7.94 -48.65
N ASP A 645 17.04 8.16 -48.80
CA ASP A 645 17.98 8.11 -47.67
C ASP A 645 17.79 9.33 -46.77
N LEU A 646 17.57 10.51 -47.37
CA LEU A 646 17.30 11.74 -46.65
C LEU A 646 15.99 11.67 -45.87
N ASN A 647 14.93 11.11 -46.46
CA ASN A 647 13.65 10.90 -45.79
C ASN A 647 13.80 10.04 -44.53
N ASN A 648 14.52 8.91 -44.61
CA ASN A 648 14.76 8.06 -43.45
C ASN A 648 15.58 8.78 -42.37
N LYS A 649 16.62 9.54 -42.74
CA LYS A 649 17.43 10.30 -41.78
C LYS A 649 16.67 11.46 -41.13
N LEU A 650 15.81 12.16 -41.87
CA LEU A 650 14.93 13.19 -41.30
C LEU A 650 13.89 12.56 -40.36
N TYR A 651 13.41 11.34 -40.64
CA TYR A 651 12.54 10.61 -39.72
C TYR A 651 13.24 10.21 -38.40
N GLU A 652 14.50 9.79 -38.45
CA GLU A 652 15.31 9.56 -37.24
C GLU A 652 15.41 10.83 -36.38
N ILE A 653 15.70 11.98 -37.00
CA ILE A 653 15.75 13.29 -36.31
C ILE A 653 14.38 13.67 -35.75
N TYR A 654 13.30 13.47 -36.52
CA TYR A 654 11.93 13.75 -36.10
C TYR A 654 11.54 12.95 -34.86
N SER A 655 11.83 11.65 -34.86
CA SER A 655 11.55 10.74 -33.75
C SER A 655 12.33 11.15 -32.49
N LYS A 656 13.62 11.46 -32.65
CA LYS A 656 14.49 11.94 -31.56
C LYS A 656 13.98 13.25 -30.96
N ASN A 657 13.49 14.17 -31.78
CA ASN A 657 12.90 15.43 -31.30
C ASN A 657 11.63 15.20 -30.48
N ILE A 658 10.73 14.30 -30.90
CA ILE A 658 9.52 13.98 -30.11
C ILE A 658 9.91 13.42 -28.74
N VAL A 659 10.87 12.49 -28.71
CA VAL A 659 11.40 11.93 -27.46
C VAL A 659 12.01 13.03 -26.59
N TYR A 660 12.77 13.95 -27.18
CA TYR A 660 13.35 15.09 -26.47
C TYR A 660 12.29 16.06 -25.92
N PHE A 661 11.19 16.31 -26.65
CA PHE A 661 10.06 17.11 -26.14
C PHE A 661 9.46 16.47 -24.88
N LYS A 662 9.40 15.14 -24.83
CA LYS A 662 8.94 14.41 -23.65
C LYS A 662 9.91 14.57 -22.47
N LYS A 663 11.23 14.61 -22.69
CA LYS A 663 12.22 14.93 -21.64
C LYS A 663 12.01 16.33 -21.07
N ILE A 664 11.72 17.33 -21.91
CA ILE A 664 11.39 18.69 -21.45
C ILE A 664 10.13 18.67 -20.58
N TYR A 665 9.09 17.95 -20.99
CA TYR A 665 7.88 17.79 -20.19
C TYR A 665 8.15 17.18 -18.81
N PHE A 666 9.02 16.16 -18.72
CA PHE A 666 9.40 15.57 -17.42
C PHE A 666 10.16 16.54 -16.52
N ASN A 667 11.02 17.40 -17.07
CA ASN A 667 11.65 18.47 -16.30
C ASN A 667 10.61 19.44 -15.70
N PHE A 668 9.58 19.82 -16.44
CA PHE A 668 8.48 20.65 -15.91
C PHE A 668 7.64 19.93 -14.84
N LEU A 669 7.45 18.62 -14.97
CA LEU A 669 6.79 17.81 -13.93
C LEU A 669 7.61 17.76 -12.64
N ASP A 670 8.92 17.57 -12.72
CA ASP A 670 9.80 17.57 -11.55
C ASP A 670 9.87 18.94 -10.87
N GLN A 671 9.89 20.03 -11.64
CA GLN A 671 9.77 21.39 -11.09
C GLN A 671 8.42 21.59 -10.37
N TRP A 672 7.31 21.11 -10.94
CA TRP A 672 6.02 21.14 -10.25
C TRP A 672 6.06 20.38 -8.93
N TRP A 673 6.63 19.17 -8.91
CA TRP A 673 6.77 18.39 -7.68
C TRP A 673 7.58 19.14 -6.60
N THR A 674 8.79 19.56 -6.98
CA THR A 674 9.77 20.17 -6.08
C THR A 674 9.35 21.55 -5.58
N GLU A 675 8.76 22.37 -6.44
CA GLU A 675 8.48 23.79 -6.16
C GLU A 675 7.03 24.08 -5.78
N TYR A 676 6.07 23.24 -6.19
CA TYR A 676 4.65 23.47 -5.98
C TYR A 676 4.02 22.39 -5.10
N TYR A 677 4.14 21.10 -5.46
CA TYR A 677 3.57 20.01 -4.66
C TYR A 677 4.18 19.99 -3.25
N SER A 678 5.46 20.32 -3.09
CA SER A 678 6.09 20.49 -1.77
C SER A 678 5.35 21.46 -0.84
N GLN A 679 4.82 22.58 -1.37
CA GLN A 679 4.00 23.52 -0.61
C GLN A 679 2.61 22.95 -0.29
N TYR A 680 1.98 22.24 -1.23
CA TYR A 680 0.72 21.54 -0.93
C TYR A 680 0.92 20.43 0.11
N PHE A 681 2.05 19.74 0.08
CA PHE A 681 2.40 18.74 1.07
C PHE A 681 2.68 19.35 2.45
N GLU A 682 3.25 20.55 2.50
CA GLU A 682 3.35 21.37 3.72
C GLU A 682 1.96 21.58 4.33
N LEU A 683 0.99 22.01 3.51
CA LEU A 683 -0.40 22.20 3.93
C LEU A 683 -1.07 20.89 4.35
N ILE A 684 -0.81 19.77 3.64
CA ILE A 684 -1.32 18.44 4.02
C ILE A 684 -0.82 18.08 5.42
N CYS A 685 0.48 18.23 5.69
CA CYS A 685 1.07 17.87 6.97
C CYS A 685 0.54 18.77 8.11
N MET A 686 0.45 20.08 7.86
CA MET A 686 -0.11 21.03 8.82
C MET A 686 -1.58 20.73 9.11
N ALA A 687 -2.42 20.49 8.09
CA ALA A 687 -3.82 20.15 8.29
C ALA A 687 -4.01 18.81 9.02
N LYS A 688 -3.18 17.80 8.73
CA LYS A 688 -3.18 16.52 9.48
C LYS A 688 -2.77 16.73 10.95
N GLN A 689 -1.76 17.55 11.23
CA GLN A 689 -1.40 17.93 12.60
C GLN A 689 -2.53 18.67 13.31
N SER A 690 -3.25 19.55 12.60
CA SER A 690 -4.43 20.24 13.11
C SER A 690 -5.53 19.25 13.54
N ILE A 691 -5.82 18.24 12.72
CA ILE A 691 -6.78 17.17 13.06
C ILE A 691 -6.36 16.43 14.33
N LEU A 692 -5.07 16.05 14.43
CA LEU A 692 -4.53 15.33 15.60
C LEU A 692 -4.53 16.19 16.87
N ALA A 693 -4.30 17.50 16.74
CA ALA A 693 -4.41 18.44 17.85
C ALA A 693 -5.86 18.50 18.35
N GLN A 694 -6.84 18.63 17.44
CA GLN A 694 -8.26 18.59 17.80
C GLN A 694 -8.66 17.25 18.44
N GLU A 695 -8.24 16.12 17.87
CA GLU A 695 -8.47 14.79 18.44
C GLU A 695 -7.93 14.70 19.88
N SER A 696 -6.70 15.21 20.11
CA SER A 696 -6.06 15.19 21.43
C SER A 696 -6.83 16.01 22.46
N LEU A 697 -7.34 17.19 22.07
CA LEU A 697 -8.19 18.01 22.94
C LEU A 697 -9.48 17.26 23.32
N VAL A 698 -10.15 16.61 22.35
CA VAL A 698 -11.37 15.84 22.61
C VAL A 698 -11.10 14.64 23.52
N LYS A 699 -10.00 13.91 23.28
CA LYS A 699 -9.59 12.79 24.15
C LYS A 699 -9.31 13.26 25.57
N GLN A 700 -8.68 14.42 25.75
CA GLN A 700 -8.44 14.99 27.08
C GLN A 700 -9.75 15.40 27.77
N ILE A 701 -10.71 15.99 27.05
CA ILE A 701 -12.04 16.35 27.58
C ILE A 701 -12.76 15.09 28.10
N ILE A 702 -12.76 14.01 27.31
CA ILE A 702 -13.35 12.72 27.68
C ILE A 702 -12.65 12.09 28.87
N GLN A 703 -11.31 12.11 28.89
CA GLN A 703 -10.51 11.55 29.99
C GLN A 703 -10.75 12.32 31.30
N ASN A 704 -10.83 13.64 31.25
CA ASN A 704 -11.16 14.48 32.40
C ASN A 704 -12.56 14.14 32.92
N LYS A 705 -13.55 13.99 32.03
CA LYS A 705 -14.91 13.63 32.41
C LYS A 705 -15.01 12.23 33.05
N PHE A 706 -14.29 11.24 32.51
CA PHE A 706 -14.19 9.91 33.11
C PHE A 706 -13.54 9.95 34.50
N THR A 707 -12.50 10.78 34.67
CA THR A 707 -11.82 10.96 35.96
C THR A 707 -12.75 11.55 37.02
N ASP A 708 -13.62 12.50 36.63
CA ASP A 708 -14.64 13.02 37.53
C ASP A 708 -15.71 11.96 37.88
N LEU A 709 -16.12 11.17 36.90
CA LEU A 709 -17.07 10.07 37.10
C LEU A 709 -16.53 9.00 38.07
N SER A 710 -15.22 8.73 38.04
CA SER A 710 -14.58 7.76 38.95
C SER A 710 -14.66 8.13 40.44
N LYS A 711 -14.96 9.40 40.74
CA LYS A 711 -15.20 9.90 42.11
C LYS A 711 -16.68 9.77 42.53
N ALA A 712 -17.57 9.42 41.60
CA ALA A 712 -19.01 9.25 41.85
C ALA A 712 -19.33 7.86 42.43
N SER A 713 -20.58 7.65 42.88
CA SER A 713 -21.05 6.40 43.49
C SER A 713 -21.41 5.31 42.46
N ILE A 714 -20.55 5.06 41.48
CA ILE A 714 -20.75 4.03 40.44
C ILE A 714 -20.10 2.70 40.89
N PRO A 715 -20.76 1.54 40.69
CA PRO A 715 -20.17 0.25 41.03
C PRO A 715 -18.84 -0.02 40.31
N PRO A 716 -17.85 -0.67 40.96
CA PRO A 716 -16.53 -0.92 40.36
C PRO A 716 -16.58 -1.67 39.02
N ASP A 717 -17.44 -2.69 38.89
CA ASP A 717 -17.58 -3.47 37.65
C ASP A 717 -18.17 -2.63 36.51
N THR A 718 -19.14 -1.77 36.82
CA THR A 718 -19.70 -0.80 35.87
C THR A 718 -18.63 0.20 35.43
N LEU A 719 -17.80 0.70 36.36
CA LEU A 719 -16.72 1.63 36.05
C LEU A 719 -15.66 0.97 35.13
N LYS A 720 -15.38 -0.32 35.31
CA LYS A 720 -14.50 -1.10 34.41
C LYS A 720 -15.08 -1.15 33.00
N LEU A 721 -16.37 -1.46 32.85
CA LEU A 721 -17.04 -1.48 31.54
C LEU A 721 -17.03 -0.10 30.88
N ILE A 722 -17.30 0.96 31.64
CA ILE A 722 -17.22 2.35 31.13
C ILE A 722 -15.82 2.62 30.61
N LYS A 723 -14.77 2.26 31.37
CA LYS A 723 -13.38 2.47 30.94
C LYS A 723 -13.06 1.74 29.63
N GLU A 724 -13.40 0.46 29.53
CA GLU A 724 -13.17 -0.35 28.32
C GLU A 724 -13.93 0.22 27.12
N THR A 725 -15.16 0.72 27.35
CA THR A 725 -15.98 1.38 26.33
C THR A 725 -15.38 2.71 25.90
N THR A 726 -14.90 3.54 26.84
CA THR A 726 -14.22 4.80 26.53
C THR A 726 -12.93 4.57 25.74
N GLU A 727 -12.16 3.54 26.07
CA GLU A 727 -10.98 3.15 25.28
C GLU A 727 -11.35 2.74 23.85
N LYS A 728 -12.50 2.10 23.64
CA LYS A 728 -13.05 1.80 22.30
C LYS A 728 -13.48 3.06 21.56
N THR A 729 -14.18 3.98 22.24
CA THR A 729 -14.55 5.28 21.64
C THR A 729 -13.31 6.12 21.29
N PHE A 730 -12.21 6.03 22.04
CA PHE A 730 -10.94 6.65 21.64
C PHE A 730 -10.35 6.08 20.34
N ILE A 731 -10.56 4.78 20.08
CA ILE A 731 -10.18 4.16 18.82
C ILE A 731 -11.10 4.64 17.70
N ASP A 732 -12.41 4.71 17.95
CA ASP A 732 -13.40 5.20 16.98
C ASP A 732 -13.14 6.67 16.60
N LEU A 733 -12.80 7.54 17.57
CA LEU A 733 -12.37 8.92 17.29
C LEU A 733 -11.19 8.96 16.33
N SER A 734 -10.17 8.12 16.54
CA SER A 734 -9.02 8.05 15.62
C SER A 734 -9.40 7.55 14.22
N LYS A 735 -10.41 6.68 14.09
CA LYS A 735 -10.94 6.28 12.78
C LYS A 735 -11.62 7.46 12.07
N GLU A 736 -12.40 8.25 12.79
CA GLU A 736 -13.02 9.48 12.27
C GLU A 736 -11.95 10.52 11.87
N SER A 737 -10.94 10.73 12.71
CA SER A 737 -9.79 11.58 12.37
C SER A 737 -9.08 11.12 11.10
N GLN A 738 -8.98 9.80 10.87
CA GLN A 738 -8.40 9.29 9.64
C GLN A 738 -9.22 9.64 8.41
N ILE A 739 -10.54 9.49 8.47
CA ILE A 739 -11.42 9.83 7.34
C ILE A 739 -11.15 11.29 6.95
N SER A 740 -11.08 12.18 7.94
CA SER A 740 -10.73 13.59 7.73
C SER A 740 -9.34 13.79 7.12
N MET A 741 -8.31 13.09 7.62
CA MET A 741 -6.95 13.15 7.06
C MET A 741 -6.90 12.69 5.60
N ASN A 742 -7.69 11.69 5.22
CA ASN A 742 -7.80 11.20 3.84
C ASN A 742 -8.49 12.24 2.93
N ARG A 743 -9.53 12.92 3.44
CA ARG A 743 -10.24 13.98 2.71
C ARG A 743 -9.31 15.18 2.43
N VAL A 744 -8.50 15.58 3.42
CA VAL A 744 -7.45 16.61 3.24
C VAL A 744 -6.44 16.18 2.16
N ASP A 745 -5.98 14.93 2.18
CA ASP A 745 -5.03 14.40 1.19
C ASP A 745 -5.64 14.49 -0.22
N ASN A 746 -6.87 14.00 -0.39
CA ASN A 746 -7.60 14.05 -1.66
C ASN A 746 -7.80 15.50 -2.15
N PHE A 747 -8.25 16.39 -1.26
CA PHE A 747 -8.50 17.79 -1.56
C PHE A 747 -7.24 18.49 -2.10
N LEU A 748 -6.13 18.39 -1.37
CA LEU A 748 -4.89 19.10 -1.68
C LEU A 748 -4.09 18.45 -2.80
N ASN A 749 -4.13 17.12 -2.95
CA ASN A 749 -3.56 16.45 -4.12
C ASN A 749 -4.30 16.89 -5.39
N LYS A 750 -5.64 16.90 -5.39
CA LYS A 750 -6.44 17.42 -6.52
C LYS A 750 -6.16 18.90 -6.81
N ALA A 751 -6.03 19.73 -5.77
CA ALA A 751 -5.68 21.13 -5.94
C ALA A 751 -4.31 21.30 -6.60
N SER A 752 -3.30 20.54 -6.17
CA SER A 752 -1.96 20.58 -6.75
C SER A 752 -1.91 20.11 -8.20
N ILE A 753 -2.63 19.04 -8.55
CA ILE A 753 -2.77 18.59 -9.94
C ILE A 753 -3.43 19.68 -10.78
N CYS A 754 -4.43 20.36 -10.22
CA CYS A 754 -5.09 21.44 -10.94
C CYS A 754 -4.15 22.62 -11.21
N VAL A 755 -3.25 22.95 -10.28
CA VAL A 755 -2.17 23.92 -10.53
C VAL A 755 -1.23 23.47 -11.65
N PHE A 756 -0.90 22.18 -11.73
CA PHE A 756 -0.12 21.69 -12.87
C PHE A 756 -0.84 21.95 -14.20
N VAL A 757 -2.14 21.66 -14.27
CA VAL A 757 -2.95 21.80 -15.49
C VAL A 757 -3.14 23.27 -15.90
N GLU A 758 -3.46 24.15 -14.96
CA GLU A 758 -3.85 25.55 -15.24
C GLU A 758 -2.68 26.53 -15.21
N ASP A 759 -1.65 26.29 -14.39
CA ASP A 759 -0.58 27.27 -14.16
C ASP A 759 0.76 26.84 -14.77
N ILE A 760 1.11 25.54 -14.71
CA ILE A 760 2.41 25.03 -15.16
C ILE A 760 2.38 24.58 -16.62
N TYR A 761 1.39 23.79 -16.99
CA TYR A 761 1.28 23.23 -18.34
C TYR A 761 1.15 24.30 -19.44
N PRO A 762 0.43 25.42 -19.25
CA PRO A 762 0.42 26.50 -20.24
C PRO A 762 1.79 27.17 -20.42
N LYS A 763 2.60 27.28 -19.36
CA LYS A 763 3.99 27.76 -19.45
C LYS A 763 4.85 26.80 -20.28
N PHE A 764 4.66 25.49 -20.11
CA PHE A 764 5.28 24.47 -20.97
C PHE A 764 4.85 24.61 -22.44
N ILE A 765 3.55 24.77 -22.71
CA ILE A 765 3.05 24.96 -24.08
C ILE A 765 3.69 26.20 -24.74
N SER A 766 3.74 27.33 -24.03
CA SER A 766 4.36 28.55 -24.54
C SER A 766 5.85 28.38 -24.88
N TYR A 767 6.58 27.69 -24.00
CA TYR A 767 7.99 27.37 -24.22
C TYR A 767 8.19 26.46 -25.44
N MET A 768 7.39 25.40 -25.54
CA MET A 768 7.46 24.44 -26.64
C MET A 768 7.09 25.04 -27.99
N GLU A 769 6.10 25.92 -28.06
CA GLU A 769 5.74 26.63 -29.30
C GLU A 769 6.88 27.49 -29.82
N LYS A 770 7.57 28.22 -28.93
CA LYS A 770 8.79 28.97 -29.31
C LYS A 770 9.87 28.02 -29.83
N TYR A 771 10.06 26.87 -29.17
CA TYR A 771 11.08 25.90 -29.52
C TYR A 771 10.82 25.23 -30.87
N ILE A 772 9.62 24.69 -31.10
CA ILE A 772 9.29 24.01 -32.36
C ILE A 772 9.26 24.98 -33.55
N ASN A 773 8.90 26.25 -33.35
CA ASN A 773 8.94 27.26 -34.40
C ASN A 773 10.38 27.50 -34.88
N ASN A 774 11.34 27.53 -33.96
CA ASN A 774 12.77 27.62 -34.31
C ASN A 774 13.24 26.36 -35.07
N ILE A 775 12.89 25.16 -34.59
CA ILE A 775 13.20 23.90 -35.28
C ILE A 775 12.61 23.87 -36.69
N ASN A 776 11.37 24.31 -36.86
CA ASN A 776 10.69 24.34 -38.15
C ASN A 776 11.37 25.30 -39.15
N ILE A 777 11.83 26.47 -38.68
CA ILE A 777 12.61 27.42 -39.49
C ILE A 777 13.92 26.75 -39.96
N LYS A 778 14.71 26.21 -39.02
CA LYS A 778 15.99 25.56 -39.33
C LYS A 778 15.83 24.36 -40.26
N THR A 779 14.80 23.54 -40.04
CA THR A 779 14.51 22.35 -40.87
C THR A 779 14.13 22.76 -42.29
N ARG A 780 13.30 23.79 -42.44
CA ARG A 780 12.91 24.33 -43.75
C ARG A 780 14.12 24.87 -44.51
N GLU A 781 14.97 25.67 -43.85
CA GLU A 781 16.19 26.23 -44.45
C GLU A 781 17.18 25.12 -44.85
N PHE A 782 17.32 24.07 -44.04
CA PHE A 782 18.13 22.90 -44.37
C PHE A 782 17.63 22.16 -45.62
N ILE A 783 16.32 21.86 -45.71
CA ILE A 783 15.75 21.15 -46.87
C ILE A 783 15.90 21.98 -48.15
N GLN A 784 15.78 23.31 -48.05
CA GLN A 784 16.02 24.21 -49.19
C GLN A 784 17.45 24.14 -49.71
N ARG A 785 18.45 23.99 -48.81
CA ARG A 785 19.87 23.84 -49.14
C ARG A 785 20.23 22.48 -49.75
N CYS A 786 19.38 21.46 -49.68
CA CYS A 786 19.67 20.13 -50.23
C CYS A 786 19.81 20.18 -51.76
N THR A 787 20.91 19.61 -52.27
CA THR A 787 21.31 19.75 -53.69
C THR A 787 20.84 18.59 -54.57
N ASN A 788 20.55 17.43 -53.99
CA ASN A 788 20.30 16.16 -54.71
C ASN A 788 18.83 15.72 -54.68
N ILE A 789 17.91 16.66 -54.45
CA ILE A 789 16.45 16.47 -54.45
C ILE A 789 15.76 17.58 -55.23
N ASN A 790 14.63 17.26 -55.88
CA ASN A 790 13.86 18.22 -56.69
C ASN A 790 12.84 19.02 -55.85
N ASP A 791 12.20 20.03 -56.45
CA ASP A 791 11.28 20.93 -55.73
C ASP A 791 10.02 20.23 -55.19
N ASN A 792 9.53 19.19 -55.87
CA ASN A 792 8.39 18.41 -55.39
C ASN A 792 8.79 17.59 -54.15
N GLU A 793 9.97 16.98 -54.17
CA GLU A 793 10.55 16.28 -53.01
C GLU A 793 10.79 17.23 -51.84
N LYS A 794 11.33 18.44 -52.08
CA LYS A 794 11.48 19.47 -51.04
C LYS A 794 10.14 19.82 -50.39
N SER A 795 9.09 20.00 -51.19
CA SER A 795 7.73 20.28 -50.69
C SER A 795 7.20 19.15 -49.82
N ILE A 796 7.38 17.89 -50.24
CA ILE A 796 6.97 16.70 -49.48
C ILE A 796 7.73 16.61 -48.15
N LEU A 797 9.07 16.75 -48.17
CA LEU A 797 9.88 16.64 -46.95
C LEU A 797 9.56 17.76 -45.94
N ILE A 798 9.40 19.01 -46.40
CA ILE A 798 9.02 20.13 -45.52
C ILE A 798 7.69 19.82 -44.84
N ASN A 799 6.68 19.40 -45.59
CA ASN A 799 5.37 19.09 -45.03
C ASN A 799 5.39 17.88 -44.09
N SER A 800 6.26 16.90 -44.34
CA SER A 800 6.34 15.65 -43.57
C SER A 800 7.04 15.81 -42.22
N TYR A 801 8.00 16.73 -42.11
CA TYR A 801 8.88 16.86 -40.94
C TYR A 801 8.77 18.23 -40.23
N THR A 802 7.66 18.94 -40.44
CA THR A 802 7.31 20.16 -39.68
C THR A 802 6.52 19.77 -38.42
N PHE A 803 6.94 20.28 -37.26
CA PHE A 803 6.27 20.06 -35.98
C PHE A 803 5.09 21.01 -35.77
N LYS A 804 4.07 20.54 -35.06
CA LYS A 804 2.87 21.29 -34.67
C LYS A 804 2.62 21.17 -33.18
N THR A 805 1.73 22.01 -32.63
CA THR A 805 1.40 22.00 -31.19
C THR A 805 0.98 20.62 -30.68
N ILE A 806 0.31 19.80 -31.51
CA ILE A 806 -0.15 18.46 -31.12
C ILE A 806 1.01 17.50 -30.79
N ASP A 807 2.20 17.71 -31.36
CA ASP A 807 3.36 16.81 -31.21
C ASP A 807 3.96 16.83 -29.80
N PHE A 808 3.57 17.80 -28.96
CA PHE A 808 4.01 17.90 -27.57
C PHE A 808 2.85 18.06 -26.57
N LYS A 809 1.61 17.76 -26.97
CA LYS A 809 0.48 17.73 -26.02
C LYS A 809 0.52 16.45 -25.17
N PHE A 810 1.37 16.46 -24.14
CA PHE A 810 1.64 15.29 -23.30
C PHE A 810 0.82 15.19 -22.01
N LEU A 811 -0.04 16.17 -21.72
CA LEU A 811 -0.85 16.16 -20.50
C LEU A 811 -1.75 14.91 -20.45
N ASP A 812 -1.45 14.03 -19.51
CA ASP A 812 -2.28 12.90 -19.12
C ASP A 812 -2.65 13.07 -17.63
N ILE A 813 -3.87 13.55 -17.38
CA ILE A 813 -4.37 13.80 -16.03
C ILE A 813 -4.47 12.48 -15.24
N GLN A 814 -4.80 11.36 -15.90
CA GLN A 814 -4.88 10.08 -15.20
C GLN A 814 -3.49 9.57 -14.85
N GLY A 815 -2.52 9.70 -15.76
CA GLY A 815 -1.10 9.46 -15.48
C GLY A 815 -0.60 10.24 -14.27
N ILE A 816 -0.96 11.52 -14.15
CA ILE A 816 -0.58 12.34 -12.99
C ILE A 816 -1.27 11.87 -11.70
N LYS A 817 -2.56 11.52 -11.75
CA LYS A 817 -3.26 10.95 -10.58
C LYS A 817 -2.64 9.64 -10.10
N ASN A 818 -2.10 8.84 -11.02
CA ASN A 818 -1.49 7.55 -10.69
C ASN A 818 -0.19 7.69 -9.88
N PHE A 819 0.55 8.82 -9.97
CA PHE A 819 1.73 9.07 -9.11
C PHE A 819 1.39 9.01 -7.62
N PHE A 820 0.18 9.42 -7.23
CA PHE A 820 -0.28 9.37 -5.83
C PHE A 820 -0.79 7.99 -5.40
N ASN A 821 -0.98 7.06 -6.33
CA ASN A 821 -1.36 5.67 -6.02
C ASN A 821 -0.12 4.78 -5.91
N SER A 822 0.83 5.24 -5.10
CA SER A 822 2.11 4.57 -4.83
C SER A 822 1.90 3.15 -4.29
N GLN A 823 2.95 2.32 -4.34
CA GLN A 823 2.91 0.98 -3.75
C GLN A 823 2.55 1.03 -2.25
N VAL A 824 3.00 2.06 -1.55
CA VAL A 824 2.68 2.30 -0.13
C VAL A 824 1.19 2.61 0.04
N GLU A 825 0.62 3.47 -0.80
CA GLU A 825 -0.80 3.82 -0.72
C GLU A 825 -1.70 2.60 -1.02
N GLN A 826 -1.27 1.71 -1.91
CA GLN A 826 -1.96 0.44 -2.16
C GLN A 826 -1.94 -0.48 -0.93
N VAL A 827 -0.78 -0.69 -0.31
CA VAL A 827 -0.65 -1.44 0.96
C VAL A 827 -1.48 -0.79 2.07
N MET A 828 -1.51 0.54 2.13
CA MET A 828 -2.31 1.28 3.09
C MET A 828 -3.82 1.04 2.87
N LYS A 829 -4.30 1.03 1.62
CA LYS A 829 -5.71 0.72 1.29
C LYS A 829 -6.10 -0.69 1.71
N GLU A 830 -5.23 -1.67 1.51
CA GLU A 830 -5.46 -3.06 1.92
C GLU A 830 -5.52 -3.18 3.45
N MET A 831 -4.55 -2.59 4.17
CA MET A 831 -4.53 -2.62 5.63
C MET A 831 -5.72 -1.89 6.27
N LEU A 832 -6.14 -0.78 5.66
CA LEU A 832 -7.28 0.05 6.10
C LEU A 832 -8.61 -0.36 5.49
N SER A 833 -8.63 -1.47 4.76
CA SER A 833 -9.85 -2.05 4.24
C SER A 833 -10.89 -2.19 5.35
N PRO A 834 -12.17 -1.87 5.08
CA PRO A 834 -13.21 -1.90 6.10
C PRO A 834 -13.51 -3.31 6.61
N TYR A 835 -13.05 -4.35 5.89
CA TYR A 835 -13.22 -5.73 6.29
C TYR A 835 -12.43 -6.03 7.57
N GLN A 836 -13.15 -6.46 8.60
CA GLN A 836 -12.67 -7.00 9.86
C GLN A 836 -12.74 -8.54 9.88
N LEU A 837 -13.56 -9.11 9.01
CA LEU A 837 -13.59 -10.52 8.64
C LEU A 837 -14.08 -10.60 7.19
N LEU A 838 -13.44 -11.43 6.38
CA LEU A 838 -13.92 -11.88 5.08
C LEU A 838 -13.61 -13.37 4.98
N LEU A 839 -14.63 -14.20 5.20
CA LEU A 839 -14.47 -15.64 5.32
C LEU A 839 -14.16 -16.28 3.96
N PHE A 840 -13.05 -17.01 3.90
CA PHE A 840 -12.64 -17.81 2.76
C PHE A 840 -12.57 -19.29 3.16
N ALA A 841 -13.04 -20.16 2.27
CA ALA A 841 -12.93 -21.59 2.47
C ALA A 841 -12.59 -22.33 1.17
N THR A 842 -11.70 -23.32 1.26
CA THR A 842 -11.32 -24.20 0.14
C THR A 842 -11.00 -25.62 0.59
N ARG A 843 -11.12 -26.57 -0.34
CA ARG A 843 -10.77 -27.97 -0.12
C ARG A 843 -9.32 -28.21 -0.54
N GLY A 844 -8.43 -28.39 0.43
CA GLY A 844 -7.06 -28.83 0.21
C GLY A 844 -6.95 -30.36 0.02
N PRO A 845 -5.78 -30.89 -0.37
CA PRO A 845 -5.56 -32.33 -0.45
C PRO A 845 -5.66 -32.97 0.94
N ASN A 846 -6.81 -33.58 1.25
CA ASN A 846 -7.17 -34.21 2.53
C ASN A 846 -7.47 -33.27 3.72
N SER A 847 -7.68 -31.97 3.51
CA SER A 847 -8.04 -31.03 4.59
C SER A 847 -8.96 -29.91 4.10
N ASN A 848 -9.89 -29.45 4.94
CA ASN A 848 -10.64 -28.22 4.71
C ASN A 848 -9.84 -27.03 5.25
N ILE A 849 -9.65 -26.00 4.43
CA ILE A 849 -8.98 -24.76 4.81
C ILE A 849 -10.07 -23.71 5.00
N ILE A 850 -10.16 -23.12 6.20
CA ILE A 850 -11.10 -22.06 6.55
C ILE A 850 -10.29 -20.92 7.16
N GLU A 851 -10.24 -19.80 6.46
CA GLU A 851 -9.35 -18.68 6.77
C GLU A 851 -10.06 -17.32 6.63
N ASP A 852 -9.45 -16.28 7.21
CA ASP A 852 -9.87 -14.89 7.04
C ASP A 852 -8.94 -14.20 6.04
N ILE A 853 -9.49 -13.67 4.95
CA ILE A 853 -8.74 -12.91 3.94
C ILE A 853 -8.88 -11.39 4.09
N SER A 854 -9.43 -10.90 5.22
CA SER A 854 -9.54 -9.47 5.52
C SER A 854 -8.19 -8.77 5.76
N GLY A 855 -7.12 -9.54 5.93
CA GLY A 855 -5.79 -9.06 6.33
C GLY A 855 -5.72 -8.59 7.78
N LYS A 856 -6.72 -8.91 8.62
CA LYS A 856 -6.75 -8.62 10.06
C LYS A 856 -6.40 -9.87 10.87
N ASN A 857 -6.16 -9.69 12.17
CA ASN A 857 -5.83 -10.76 13.12
C ASN A 857 -7.05 -11.57 13.58
N THR A 858 -7.97 -11.91 12.67
CA THR A 858 -9.14 -12.71 13.05
C THR A 858 -8.75 -14.17 13.20
N LEU A 859 -8.84 -14.68 14.41
CA LEU A 859 -8.61 -16.10 14.66
C LEU A 859 -9.91 -16.86 14.43
N ILE A 860 -9.84 -17.95 13.67
CA ILE A 860 -10.98 -18.82 13.40
C ILE A 860 -10.76 -20.14 14.14
N GLN A 861 -11.66 -20.48 15.05
CA GLN A 861 -11.70 -21.76 15.74
C GLN A 861 -12.95 -22.50 15.30
N TYR A 862 -12.83 -23.74 14.82
CA TYR A 862 -13.96 -24.50 14.32
C TYR A 862 -13.85 -25.98 14.65
N THR A 863 -14.99 -26.66 14.62
CA THR A 863 -15.05 -28.12 14.80
C THR A 863 -14.50 -28.81 13.55
N GLU A 864 -13.56 -29.75 13.69
CA GLU A 864 -12.94 -30.45 12.54
C GLU A 864 -13.95 -31.17 11.63
N SER A 865 -15.15 -31.51 12.14
CA SER A 865 -16.21 -32.15 11.36
C SER A 865 -17.00 -31.20 10.46
N VAL A 866 -16.70 -29.89 10.46
CA VAL A 866 -17.32 -28.91 9.56
C VAL A 866 -16.93 -29.23 8.11
N GLU A 867 -17.96 -29.41 7.28
CA GLU A 867 -17.80 -29.75 5.86
C GLU A 867 -17.89 -28.51 4.98
N LEU A 868 -17.33 -28.62 3.78
CA LEU A 868 -17.39 -27.59 2.74
C LEU A 868 -18.24 -28.10 1.57
N VAL A 869 -19.22 -27.29 1.14
CA VAL A 869 -20.13 -27.58 0.03
C VAL A 869 -20.19 -26.36 -0.87
N TYR A 870 -20.09 -26.54 -2.20
CA TYR A 870 -20.25 -25.42 -3.11
C TYR A 870 -21.63 -24.78 -2.96
N GLY A 871 -21.68 -23.47 -2.70
CA GLY A 871 -22.94 -22.75 -2.56
C GLY A 871 -23.23 -21.83 -3.73
N VAL A 872 -23.10 -20.52 -3.51
CA VAL A 872 -23.48 -19.50 -4.49
C VAL A 872 -22.35 -19.24 -5.48
N ASN A 873 -21.11 -19.10 -4.98
CA ASN A 873 -19.92 -18.79 -5.78
C ASN A 873 -18.64 -19.50 -5.31
N GLY A 874 -18.51 -19.79 -4.02
CA GLY A 874 -17.41 -20.51 -3.42
C GLY A 874 -17.86 -21.70 -2.59
N GLU A 875 -16.97 -22.19 -1.74
CA GLU A 875 -17.28 -23.23 -0.77
C GLU A 875 -17.98 -22.63 0.46
N SER A 876 -19.22 -23.03 0.70
CA SER A 876 -19.97 -22.72 1.91
C SER A 876 -19.61 -23.68 3.04
N LEU A 877 -19.62 -23.18 4.27
CA LEU A 877 -19.56 -23.99 5.47
C LEU A 877 -20.89 -24.70 5.67
N TYR A 878 -20.85 -26.03 5.79
CA TYR A 878 -22.00 -26.87 6.12
C TYR A 878 -21.91 -27.33 7.56
N LEU A 879 -22.79 -26.79 8.41
CA LEU A 879 -22.94 -27.21 9.80
C LEU A 879 -24.13 -28.15 9.86
N LYS A 880 -23.87 -29.45 10.03
CA LYS A 880 -24.88 -30.52 10.06
C LYS A 880 -25.29 -30.91 11.48
N SER A 881 -24.38 -30.81 12.45
CA SER A 881 -24.56 -31.33 13.81
C SER A 881 -24.81 -30.22 14.84
N PRO A 882 -25.66 -30.45 15.86
CA PRO A 882 -25.87 -29.53 17.00
C PRO A 882 -24.60 -29.01 17.70
N ASN A 883 -23.54 -29.82 17.65
CA ASN A 883 -22.28 -29.58 18.36
C ASN A 883 -21.25 -28.85 17.47
N GLU A 884 -21.53 -28.69 16.17
CA GLU A 884 -20.64 -27.99 15.26
C GLU A 884 -20.79 -26.48 15.46
N THR A 885 -19.66 -25.84 15.72
CA THR A 885 -19.57 -24.40 15.91
C THR A 885 -18.31 -23.86 15.24
N VAL A 886 -18.41 -22.59 14.85
CA VAL A 886 -17.31 -21.80 14.31
C VAL A 886 -17.28 -20.49 15.07
N GLU A 887 -16.15 -20.18 15.69
CA GLU A 887 -15.92 -18.99 16.48
C GLU A 887 -14.89 -18.10 15.79
N PHE A 888 -15.26 -16.83 15.60
CA PHE A 888 -14.43 -15.81 14.99
C PHE A 888 -13.99 -14.82 16.06
N SER A 889 -12.69 -14.73 16.33
CA SER A 889 -12.15 -13.89 17.39
C SER A 889 -11.40 -12.69 16.82
N ASN A 890 -11.90 -11.49 17.05
CA ASN A 890 -11.27 -10.22 16.67
C ASN A 890 -11.62 -9.13 17.71
N ASN A 891 -10.64 -8.32 18.09
CA ASN A 891 -10.83 -7.22 19.04
C ASN A 891 -11.92 -6.22 18.58
N PHE A 892 -12.16 -6.04 17.29
CA PHE A 892 -13.23 -5.19 16.79
C PHE A 892 -14.63 -5.70 17.21
N PHE A 893 -14.81 -7.02 17.33
CA PHE A 893 -16.13 -7.62 17.56
C PHE A 893 -16.72 -7.32 18.94
N THR A 894 -15.92 -6.81 19.89
CA THR A 894 -16.43 -6.32 21.18
C THR A 894 -17.50 -5.24 21.01
N ASN A 895 -17.48 -4.51 19.90
CA ASN A 895 -18.27 -3.29 19.71
C ASN A 895 -18.04 -2.32 20.88
N GLY A 896 -19.04 -1.48 21.16
CA GLY A 896 -19.03 -0.48 22.21
C GLY A 896 -20.21 0.47 22.07
N LEU A 897 -19.97 1.76 22.29
CA LEU A 897 -21.00 2.79 22.23
C LEU A 897 -21.11 3.45 20.85
N THR A 898 -19.99 3.62 20.15
CA THR A 898 -19.84 4.58 19.04
C THR A 898 -19.49 3.95 17.70
N ASN A 899 -19.12 2.67 17.66
CA ASN A 899 -18.64 2.04 16.45
C ASN A 899 -19.77 1.71 15.47
N ASN A 900 -19.57 2.07 14.22
CA ASN A 900 -20.38 1.59 13.10
C ASN A 900 -19.94 0.18 12.71
N PHE A 901 -20.87 -0.67 12.28
CA PHE A 901 -20.51 -1.97 11.71
C PHE A 901 -21.59 -2.51 10.78
N THR A 902 -21.18 -3.41 9.88
CA THR A 902 -22.08 -4.20 9.05
C THR A 902 -21.73 -5.68 9.13
N ILE A 903 -22.73 -6.55 9.16
CA ILE A 903 -22.58 -8.00 9.02
C ILE A 903 -23.29 -8.44 7.76
N CYS A 904 -22.61 -9.13 6.87
CA CYS A 904 -23.21 -9.69 5.67
C CYS A 904 -22.75 -11.12 5.40
N PHE A 905 -23.67 -11.97 4.95
CA PHE A 905 -23.40 -13.37 4.63
C PHE A 905 -24.52 -13.97 3.79
N TRP A 906 -24.18 -15.03 3.05
CA TRP A 906 -25.15 -15.91 2.43
C TRP A 906 -25.59 -16.99 3.41
N LEU A 907 -26.88 -17.29 3.43
CA LEU A 907 -27.47 -18.32 4.27
C LEU A 907 -28.45 -19.17 3.45
N ARG A 908 -28.34 -20.48 3.61
CA ARG A 908 -29.38 -21.44 3.24
C ARG A 908 -29.70 -22.33 4.43
N PHE A 909 -30.99 -22.48 4.72
CA PHE A 909 -31.48 -23.17 5.90
C PHE A 909 -32.36 -24.37 5.52
N THR A 910 -32.05 -25.55 6.07
CA THR A 910 -32.79 -26.81 5.81
C THR A 910 -33.65 -27.28 6.99
N GLY A 911 -33.63 -26.53 8.10
CA GLY A 911 -34.40 -26.83 9.30
C GLY A 911 -35.90 -26.61 9.15
N LYS A 912 -36.66 -27.07 10.16
CA LYS A 912 -38.13 -27.00 10.20
C LYS A 912 -38.69 -26.61 11.57
N ASP A 913 -37.82 -26.28 12.51
CA ASP A 913 -38.22 -25.92 13.86
C ASP A 913 -38.68 -24.45 13.90
N ASP A 914 -39.82 -24.21 14.55
CA ASP A 914 -40.39 -22.87 14.72
C ASP A 914 -39.82 -22.18 15.99
N ASP A 915 -39.13 -22.93 16.87
CA ASP A 915 -38.58 -22.42 18.12
C ASP A 915 -37.41 -21.44 17.94
N LYS A 916 -37.37 -20.41 18.79
CA LYS A 916 -36.31 -19.39 18.79
C LYS A 916 -34.94 -20.01 19.04
N THR A 917 -34.10 -20.08 18.01
CA THR A 917 -32.79 -20.74 18.03
C THR A 917 -31.69 -19.79 17.59
N ARG A 918 -30.62 -19.65 18.40
CA ARG A 918 -29.45 -18.82 18.03
C ARG A 918 -28.79 -19.35 16.75
N LEU A 919 -28.50 -18.45 15.81
CA LEU A 919 -27.71 -18.72 14.59
C LEU A 919 -26.30 -18.16 14.72
N ILE A 920 -26.19 -16.83 14.82
CA ILE A 920 -24.91 -16.13 14.87
C ILE A 920 -25.04 -14.89 15.73
N GLY A 921 -24.02 -14.60 16.53
CA GLY A 921 -23.97 -13.34 17.25
C GLY A 921 -22.91 -13.28 18.32
N ASN A 922 -22.90 -12.14 19.00
CA ASN A 922 -22.00 -11.83 20.10
C ASN A 922 -22.82 -11.18 21.21
N LYS A 923 -23.34 -12.01 22.10
CA LYS A 923 -24.14 -11.58 23.25
C LYS A 923 -23.59 -12.23 24.52
N VAL A 924 -23.16 -11.40 25.46
CA VAL A 924 -22.62 -11.82 26.75
C VAL A 924 -23.19 -10.92 27.84
N ASN A 925 -23.56 -11.51 28.98
CA ASN A 925 -24.23 -10.81 30.08
C ASN A 925 -25.45 -10.00 29.63
N ASN A 926 -26.19 -10.53 28.65
CA ASN A 926 -27.37 -9.89 28.05
C ASN A 926 -27.09 -8.52 27.37
N CYS A 927 -25.88 -8.30 26.87
CA CYS A 927 -25.49 -7.14 26.08
C CYS A 927 -24.86 -7.60 24.74
N GLY A 928 -25.09 -6.84 23.66
CA GLY A 928 -24.59 -7.14 22.31
C GLY A 928 -25.72 -7.41 21.32
N TRP A 929 -25.50 -8.29 20.35
CA TRP A 929 -26.47 -8.61 19.31
C TRP A 929 -26.47 -10.10 18.94
N GLU A 930 -27.62 -10.62 18.53
CA GLU A 930 -27.78 -11.99 18.02
C GLU A 930 -28.80 -12.05 16.89
N ILE A 931 -28.54 -12.91 15.90
CA ILE A 931 -29.50 -13.37 14.91
C ILE A 931 -30.03 -14.73 15.35
N TYR A 932 -31.35 -14.86 15.41
CA TYR A 932 -32.06 -16.10 15.73
C TYR A 932 -32.87 -16.57 14.53
N PHE A 933 -33.09 -17.88 14.43
CA PHE A 933 -34.24 -18.43 13.71
C PHE A 933 -35.46 -18.33 14.63
N GLU A 934 -36.61 -17.93 14.09
CA GLU A 934 -37.91 -17.92 14.77
C GLU A 934 -39.01 -17.99 13.70
N ASP A 935 -40.06 -18.78 13.93
CA ASP A 935 -41.18 -19.00 13.00
C ASP A 935 -40.70 -19.34 11.57
N SER A 936 -41.07 -18.53 10.55
CA SER A 936 -40.68 -18.72 9.15
C SER A 936 -39.49 -17.86 8.71
N GLY A 937 -38.82 -17.20 9.66
CA GLY A 937 -37.90 -16.11 9.40
C GLY A 937 -36.66 -16.09 10.27
N LEU A 938 -36.09 -14.89 10.38
CA LEU A 938 -35.00 -14.56 11.29
C LEU A 938 -35.44 -13.45 12.23
N VAL A 939 -34.83 -13.36 13.40
CA VAL A 939 -34.94 -12.20 14.28
C VAL A 939 -33.55 -11.63 14.49
N PHE A 940 -33.37 -10.35 14.18
CA PHE A 940 -32.21 -9.61 14.64
C PHE A 940 -32.53 -8.89 15.94
N GLU A 941 -31.77 -9.19 16.99
CA GLU A 941 -31.90 -8.59 18.31
C GLU A 941 -30.63 -7.83 18.66
N ILE A 942 -30.79 -6.60 19.16
CA ILE A 942 -29.71 -5.78 19.69
C ILE A 942 -30.12 -5.24 21.07
N ILE A 943 -29.23 -5.37 22.07
CA ILE A 943 -29.51 -5.01 23.45
C ILE A 943 -28.30 -4.33 24.10
N ASP A 944 -28.54 -3.24 24.82
CA ASP A 944 -27.50 -2.49 25.52
C ASP A 944 -27.35 -2.91 27.00
N SER A 945 -26.29 -2.40 27.64
CA SER A 945 -25.99 -2.61 29.06
C SER A 945 -27.05 -2.08 30.04
N ASN A 946 -27.98 -1.23 29.59
CA ASN A 946 -29.07 -0.70 30.39
C ASN A 946 -30.39 -1.47 30.17
N GLY A 947 -30.39 -2.48 29.30
CA GLY A 947 -31.56 -3.28 28.96
C GLY A 947 -32.47 -2.67 27.89
N ASN A 948 -32.06 -1.60 27.20
CA ASN A 948 -32.80 -1.12 26.03
C ASN A 948 -32.57 -2.12 24.89
N GLN A 949 -33.64 -2.54 24.21
CA GLN A 949 -33.61 -3.60 23.21
C GLN A 949 -34.42 -3.19 21.97
N GLU A 950 -33.88 -3.52 20.79
CA GLU A 950 -34.62 -3.54 19.54
C GLU A 950 -34.61 -4.97 18.98
N SER A 951 -35.76 -5.43 18.50
CA SER A 951 -35.95 -6.79 17.96
C SER A 951 -36.76 -6.72 16.68
N VAL A 952 -36.16 -7.12 15.56
CA VAL A 952 -36.76 -7.01 14.23
C VAL A 952 -36.98 -8.39 13.64
N TYR A 953 -38.24 -8.76 13.40
CA TYR A 953 -38.61 -10.01 12.71
C TYR A 953 -38.51 -9.86 11.20
N LEU A 954 -37.85 -10.83 10.56
CA LEU A 954 -37.49 -10.87 9.14
C LEU A 954 -38.15 -12.08 8.49
N SER A 955 -39.32 -11.88 7.90
CA SER A 955 -40.18 -12.97 7.40
C SER A 955 -39.61 -13.70 6.16
N ASN A 956 -39.97 -14.99 6.03
CA ASN A 956 -39.81 -15.84 4.83
C ASN A 956 -38.36 -16.16 4.42
N VAL A 957 -37.49 -16.41 5.38
CA VAL A 957 -36.09 -16.83 5.14
C VAL A 957 -35.93 -18.37 5.27
N ILE A 958 -36.84 -19.03 5.99
CA ILE A 958 -36.84 -20.48 6.24
C ILE A 958 -37.59 -21.21 5.11
N ASN A 959 -36.98 -21.33 3.92
CA ASN A 959 -37.59 -22.07 2.80
C ASN A 959 -36.58 -22.80 1.90
N ASN A 960 -35.39 -23.09 2.42
CA ASN A 960 -34.32 -23.80 1.73
C ASN A 960 -33.76 -23.11 0.47
N ASN A 961 -34.05 -21.82 0.28
CA ASN A 961 -33.40 -20.98 -0.73
C ASN A 961 -32.19 -20.25 -0.14
N TRP A 962 -31.26 -19.84 -1.00
CA TRP A 962 -30.19 -18.94 -0.61
C TRP A 962 -30.70 -17.49 -0.46
N TYR A 963 -30.38 -16.92 0.69
CA TYR A 963 -30.60 -15.52 1.01
C TYR A 963 -29.28 -14.85 1.31
N TYR A 964 -29.09 -13.64 0.78
CA TYR A 964 -28.01 -12.76 1.20
C TYR A 964 -28.55 -11.82 2.28
N ILE A 965 -28.04 -11.93 3.50
CA ILE A 965 -28.43 -11.09 4.62
C ILE A 965 -27.38 -10.00 4.79
N SER A 966 -27.80 -8.75 4.96
CA SER A 966 -26.91 -7.64 5.29
C SER A 966 -27.54 -6.76 6.37
N ILE A 967 -26.86 -6.59 7.51
CA ILE A 967 -27.32 -5.83 8.67
C ILE A 967 -26.32 -4.72 8.93
N SER A 968 -26.75 -3.47 8.83
CA SER A 968 -25.91 -2.27 8.97
C SER A 968 -26.36 -1.44 10.17
N VAL A 969 -25.45 -1.21 11.12
CA VAL A 969 -25.67 -0.44 12.34
C VAL A 969 -24.90 0.87 12.25
N ASP A 970 -25.62 1.99 12.16
CA ASP A 970 -25.10 3.36 12.07
C ASP A 970 -25.32 4.12 13.37
N ARG A 971 -24.25 4.37 14.11
CA ARG A 971 -24.24 5.13 15.39
C ARG A 971 -24.12 6.64 15.18
N LEU A 972 -23.73 7.10 13.98
CA LEU A 972 -23.70 8.52 13.62
C LEU A 972 -25.09 9.03 13.23
N LYS A 973 -25.90 8.19 12.58
CA LYS A 973 -27.29 8.48 12.22
C LYS A 973 -28.32 7.85 13.15
N ASP A 974 -27.88 7.04 14.11
CA ASP A 974 -28.74 6.26 15.00
C ASP A 974 -29.75 5.40 14.24
N GLN A 975 -29.27 4.70 13.22
CA GLN A 975 -30.07 3.97 12.24
C GLN A 975 -29.62 2.51 12.11
N LEU A 976 -30.59 1.59 12.13
CA LEU A 976 -30.42 0.18 11.78
C LEU A 976 -31.07 -0.09 10.43
N LEU A 977 -30.29 -0.58 9.46
CA LEU A 977 -30.76 -1.03 8.16
C LEU A 977 -30.58 -2.54 8.03
N ILE A 978 -31.61 -3.24 7.54
CA ILE A 978 -31.55 -4.68 7.28
C ILE A 978 -31.98 -4.95 5.85
N PHE A 979 -31.15 -5.67 5.11
CA PHE A 979 -31.39 -6.07 3.73
C PHE A 979 -31.49 -7.59 3.62
N ILE A 980 -32.42 -8.05 2.79
CA ILE A 980 -32.51 -9.44 2.35
C ILE A 980 -32.46 -9.44 0.84
N ASN A 981 -31.44 -10.11 0.29
CA ASN A 981 -31.06 -10.05 -1.12
C ASN A 981 -30.78 -8.60 -1.55
N ASP A 982 -31.48 -8.14 -2.58
CA ASP A 982 -31.37 -6.80 -3.18
C ASP A 982 -32.31 -5.77 -2.55
N LYS A 983 -33.06 -6.12 -1.49
CA LYS A 983 -34.11 -5.27 -0.92
C LYS A 983 -33.84 -4.87 0.53
N ASN A 984 -34.04 -3.60 0.83
CA ASN A 984 -34.10 -3.10 2.21
C ASN A 984 -35.45 -3.51 2.83
N VAL A 985 -35.41 -4.32 3.89
CA VAL A 985 -36.60 -4.86 4.56
C VAL A 985 -36.90 -4.16 5.89
N ALA A 986 -35.93 -3.48 6.51
CA ALA A 986 -36.14 -2.73 7.74
C ALA A 986 -35.23 -1.50 7.83
N ASN A 987 -35.80 -0.41 8.34
CA ASN A 987 -35.11 0.83 8.67
C ASN A 987 -35.66 1.32 10.03
N VAL A 988 -34.88 1.16 11.10
CA VAL A 988 -35.33 1.37 12.48
C VAL A 988 -34.39 2.35 13.18
N SER A 989 -34.93 3.19 14.07
CA SER A 989 -34.11 4.06 14.93
C SER A 989 -33.51 3.24 16.08
N ILE A 990 -32.22 3.45 16.33
CA ILE A 990 -31.49 2.86 17.46
C ILE A 990 -30.96 3.94 18.41
N GLU A 991 -31.55 5.13 18.41
CA GLU A 991 -31.16 6.26 19.26
C GLU A 991 -31.15 5.89 20.75
N GLN A 992 -32.14 5.10 21.17
CA GLN A 992 -32.32 4.58 22.51
C GLN A 992 -31.30 3.50 22.92
N ILE A 993 -30.60 2.88 21.96
CA ILE A 993 -29.62 1.83 22.22
C ILE A 993 -28.25 2.46 22.50
N LEU A 994 -27.75 2.31 23.73
CA LEU A 994 -26.47 2.85 24.18
C LEU A 994 -25.33 1.84 24.00
N ASN A 995 -24.63 1.48 25.08
CA ASN A 995 -23.42 0.67 25.01
C ASN A 995 -23.75 -0.83 24.80
N ILE A 996 -23.35 -1.37 23.65
CA ILE A 996 -23.54 -2.77 23.23
C ILE A 996 -22.27 -3.62 23.38
N TYR A 997 -21.36 -3.22 24.27
CA TYR A 997 -20.09 -3.92 24.50
C TYR A 997 -20.31 -5.41 24.84
N SER A 998 -19.54 -6.26 24.18
CA SER A 998 -19.64 -7.73 24.24
C SER A 998 -18.22 -8.35 24.14
N THR A 999 -18.10 -9.65 23.87
CA THR A 999 -16.77 -10.30 23.80
C THR A 999 -16.05 -9.99 22.50
N ASN A 1000 -14.79 -10.39 22.35
CA ASN A 1000 -14.11 -10.34 21.06
C ASN A 1000 -14.49 -11.51 20.13
N VAL A 1001 -15.50 -12.33 20.47
CA VAL A 1001 -15.85 -13.56 19.74
C VAL A 1001 -17.26 -13.46 19.17
N ILE A 1002 -17.38 -13.66 17.85
CA ILE A 1002 -18.66 -13.93 17.18
C ILE A 1002 -18.76 -15.44 17.03
N SER A 1003 -19.81 -16.03 17.60
CA SER A 1003 -20.04 -17.48 17.50
C SER A 1003 -21.14 -17.76 16.48
N LEU A 1004 -20.80 -18.52 15.43
CA LEU A 1004 -21.73 -19.18 14.53
C LEU A 1004 -22.03 -20.57 15.10
N VAL A 1005 -23.29 -20.81 15.38
CA VAL A 1005 -23.78 -22.04 15.98
C VAL A 1005 -24.92 -22.60 15.15
N ASN A 1006 -25.08 -23.92 15.24
CA ASN A 1006 -26.24 -24.57 14.68
C ASN A 1006 -26.79 -25.58 15.69
N LYS A 1007 -27.66 -25.15 16.60
CA LYS A 1007 -28.11 -26.03 17.68
C LYS A 1007 -29.07 -27.14 17.24
N ASN A 1008 -29.84 -26.97 16.16
CA ASN A 1008 -30.93 -27.91 15.79
C ASN A 1008 -31.11 -28.16 14.28
N ASN A 1009 -30.55 -27.36 13.37
CA ASN A 1009 -31.05 -27.24 12.00
C ASN A 1009 -29.92 -27.09 10.97
N SER A 1010 -29.66 -28.07 10.09
CA SER A 1010 -28.51 -27.95 9.18
C SER A 1010 -28.53 -26.66 8.32
N ILE A 1011 -27.41 -25.92 8.35
CA ILE A 1011 -27.25 -24.62 7.69
C ILE A 1011 -26.05 -24.62 6.75
N TYR A 1012 -26.16 -23.80 5.71
CA TYR A 1012 -25.04 -23.43 4.86
C TYR A 1012 -24.77 -21.93 5.01
N VAL A 1013 -23.51 -21.57 5.26
CA VAL A 1013 -23.05 -20.17 5.38
C VAL A 1013 -21.88 -19.93 4.43
N GLU A 1014 -21.93 -18.85 3.68
CA GLU A 1014 -20.88 -18.48 2.72
C GLU A 1014 -20.59 -16.99 2.77
N GLU A 1015 -19.33 -16.62 2.52
CA GLU A 1015 -18.84 -15.23 2.44
C GLU A 1015 -19.16 -14.38 3.68
N LEU A 1016 -19.15 -14.99 4.88
CA LEU A 1016 -19.38 -14.23 6.11
C LEU A 1016 -18.37 -13.08 6.22
N SER A 1017 -18.89 -11.87 6.30
CA SER A 1017 -18.12 -10.64 6.34
C SER A 1017 -18.58 -9.74 7.46
N VAL A 1018 -17.63 -9.11 8.13
CA VAL A 1018 -17.88 -8.05 9.12
C VAL A 1018 -17.10 -6.82 8.70
N LEU A 1019 -17.80 -5.69 8.55
CA LEU A 1019 -17.23 -4.41 8.16
C LEU A 1019 -17.25 -3.44 9.34
N ASP A 1020 -16.27 -2.54 9.41
CA ASP A 1020 -16.25 -1.43 10.39
C ASP A 1020 -16.89 -0.13 9.88
N LYS A 1021 -17.67 -0.24 8.80
CA LYS A 1021 -18.48 0.84 8.23
C LYS A 1021 -19.93 0.38 8.04
N THR A 1022 -20.80 1.34 7.80
CA THR A 1022 -22.17 1.10 7.32
C THR A 1022 -22.17 0.85 5.81
N VAL A 1023 -23.23 0.21 5.31
CA VAL A 1023 -23.42 -0.04 3.88
C VAL A 1023 -24.64 0.70 3.34
N THR A 1024 -24.56 1.13 2.08
CA THR A 1024 -25.69 1.73 1.37
C THR A 1024 -26.43 0.68 0.53
N SER A 1025 -27.67 0.99 0.11
CA SER A 1025 -28.44 0.11 -0.78
C SER A 1025 -27.70 -0.19 -2.10
N GLU A 1026 -26.93 0.76 -2.62
CA GLU A 1026 -26.13 0.57 -3.85
C GLU A 1026 -25.00 -0.43 -3.63
N GLU A 1027 -24.29 -0.34 -2.51
CA GLU A 1027 -23.23 -1.29 -2.16
C GLU A 1027 -23.79 -2.70 -1.97
N VAL A 1028 -24.96 -2.83 -1.33
CA VAL A 1028 -25.64 -4.12 -1.17
C VAL A 1028 -26.02 -4.72 -2.52
N ILE A 1029 -26.62 -3.94 -3.43
CA ILE A 1029 -26.97 -4.35 -4.78
C ILE A 1029 -25.72 -4.80 -5.55
N ARG A 1030 -24.65 -4.01 -5.49
CA ARG A 1030 -23.38 -4.33 -6.15
C ARG A 1030 -22.79 -5.64 -5.62
N ASN A 1031 -22.68 -5.79 -4.30
CA ASN A 1031 -22.13 -7.00 -3.68
C ASN A 1031 -22.97 -8.23 -4.05
N TYR A 1032 -24.30 -8.13 -3.91
CA TYR A 1032 -25.24 -9.21 -4.23
C TYR A 1032 -25.09 -9.69 -5.67
N PHE A 1033 -25.13 -8.80 -6.66
CA PHE A 1033 -25.02 -9.19 -8.07
C PHE A 1033 -23.60 -9.57 -8.49
N SER A 1034 -22.56 -8.97 -7.87
CA SER A 1034 -21.17 -9.34 -8.15
C SER A 1034 -20.86 -10.78 -7.76
N TYR A 1035 -21.40 -11.25 -6.62
CA TYR A 1035 -21.19 -12.61 -6.17
C TYR A 1035 -22.04 -13.64 -6.95
N LEU A 1036 -23.19 -13.20 -7.48
CA LEU A 1036 -24.06 -14.04 -8.31
C LEU A 1036 -23.57 -14.21 -9.75
N ASP A 1037 -22.86 -13.24 -10.33
CA ASP A 1037 -22.42 -13.32 -11.72
C ASP A 1037 -21.11 -14.09 -11.91
N ASN A 1038 -21.21 -15.41 -11.95
CA ASN A 1038 -20.08 -16.34 -12.04
C ASN A 1038 -20.20 -17.33 -13.21
N SER A 1039 -20.89 -16.92 -14.28
CA SER A 1039 -21.23 -17.72 -15.48
C SER A 1039 -22.22 -18.87 -15.27
N TYR A 1040 -22.46 -19.35 -14.05
CA TYR A 1040 -23.39 -20.46 -13.81
C TYR A 1040 -24.86 -20.04 -13.91
N ILE A 1041 -25.71 -21.00 -14.26
CA ILE A 1041 -27.17 -20.87 -14.17
C ILE A 1041 -27.64 -21.52 -12.86
N ARG A 1042 -28.75 -21.03 -12.31
CA ARG A 1042 -29.27 -21.47 -11.01
C ARG A 1042 -30.70 -21.98 -11.08
N ASP A 1043 -31.07 -22.77 -10.07
CA ASP A 1043 -32.44 -23.17 -9.80
C ASP A 1043 -33.23 -22.11 -9.00
N SER A 1044 -34.50 -22.39 -8.69
CA SER A 1044 -35.38 -21.52 -7.91
C SER A 1044 -34.89 -21.22 -6.50
N SER A 1045 -34.01 -22.06 -5.96
CA SER A 1045 -33.38 -21.91 -4.65
C SER A 1045 -32.05 -21.18 -4.73
N LYS A 1046 -31.70 -20.66 -5.92
CA LYS A 1046 -30.41 -20.05 -6.29
C LYS A 1046 -29.22 -21.00 -6.10
N SER A 1047 -29.45 -22.31 -6.04
CA SER A 1047 -28.36 -23.30 -6.08
C SER A 1047 -27.92 -23.48 -7.53
N LEU A 1048 -26.68 -23.95 -7.74
CA LEU A 1048 -26.21 -24.23 -9.09
C LEU A 1048 -27.11 -25.25 -9.80
N LEU A 1049 -27.43 -24.94 -11.05
CA LEU A 1049 -28.21 -25.82 -11.89
C LEU A 1049 -27.33 -26.93 -12.44
N GLU A 1050 -27.68 -28.18 -12.13
CA GLU A 1050 -26.95 -29.37 -12.55
C GLU A 1050 -27.56 -29.99 -13.81
N TYR A 1051 -26.69 -30.46 -14.71
CA TYR A 1051 -27.10 -31.39 -15.77
C TYR A 1051 -27.59 -32.70 -15.15
N ASN A 1052 -28.45 -33.39 -15.87
CA ASN A 1052 -28.99 -34.69 -15.49
C ASN A 1052 -29.83 -34.76 -14.21
N LYS A 1053 -30.22 -33.62 -13.63
CA LYS A 1053 -31.13 -33.52 -12.48
C LYS A 1053 -32.56 -33.22 -12.94
N ASN A 1054 -33.55 -33.74 -12.20
CA ASN A 1054 -34.97 -33.53 -12.48
C ASN A 1054 -35.47 -32.25 -11.81
N TYR A 1055 -36.11 -31.37 -12.57
CA TYR A 1055 -36.73 -30.13 -12.12
C TYR A 1055 -38.16 -30.01 -12.65
N GLN A 1056 -38.99 -29.21 -12.02
CA GLN A 1056 -40.24 -28.69 -12.56
C GLN A 1056 -40.00 -27.32 -13.18
N LEU A 1057 -40.64 -27.06 -14.33
CA LEU A 1057 -40.48 -25.80 -15.06
C LEU A 1057 -41.69 -24.90 -14.85
N TYR A 1058 -41.41 -23.66 -14.45
CA TYR A 1058 -42.38 -22.59 -14.24
C TYR A 1058 -42.04 -21.39 -15.11
N ASN A 1059 -43.06 -20.63 -15.51
CA ASN A 1059 -42.86 -19.35 -16.17
C ASN A 1059 -42.90 -18.22 -15.13
N TYR A 1060 -42.05 -17.20 -15.28
CA TYR A 1060 -41.99 -16.06 -14.35
C TYR A 1060 -43.35 -15.33 -14.21
N VAL A 1061 -44.17 -15.32 -15.27
CA VAL A 1061 -45.52 -14.72 -15.24
C VAL A 1061 -46.49 -15.53 -14.38
N PHE A 1062 -46.32 -16.87 -14.32
CA PHE A 1062 -47.16 -17.79 -13.56
C PHE A 1062 -46.30 -18.67 -12.63
N PRO A 1063 -45.72 -18.10 -11.57
CA PRO A 1063 -44.68 -18.77 -10.77
C PRO A 1063 -45.21 -19.92 -9.89
N LYS A 1064 -46.54 -20.06 -9.76
CA LYS A 1064 -47.18 -21.11 -8.96
C LYS A 1064 -47.77 -22.26 -9.79
N THR A 1065 -47.79 -22.12 -11.12
CA THR A 1065 -48.42 -23.09 -12.03
C THR A 1065 -47.34 -23.77 -12.86
N SER A 1066 -47.06 -25.05 -12.58
CA SER A 1066 -46.06 -25.80 -13.35
C SER A 1066 -46.57 -26.16 -14.74
N LEU A 1067 -45.65 -26.33 -15.70
CA LEU A 1067 -45.99 -26.90 -16.99
C LEU A 1067 -46.45 -28.37 -16.88
N TYR A 1068 -47.34 -28.76 -17.77
CA TYR A 1068 -47.75 -30.14 -17.98
C TYR A 1068 -47.86 -30.48 -19.47
N GLU A 1069 -47.92 -31.79 -19.74
CA GLU A 1069 -48.08 -32.35 -21.08
C GLU A 1069 -49.56 -32.36 -21.51
N VAL A 1070 -49.84 -31.91 -22.73
CA VAL A 1070 -51.17 -31.95 -23.34
C VAL A 1070 -51.09 -32.60 -24.71
N ASN A 1071 -51.87 -33.65 -24.91
CA ASN A 1071 -52.03 -34.27 -26.21
C ASN A 1071 -53.12 -33.54 -27.02
N ASP A 1072 -52.74 -32.97 -28.15
CA ASP A 1072 -53.63 -32.31 -29.11
C ASP A 1072 -53.18 -32.63 -30.55
N ASN A 1073 -54.11 -32.95 -31.44
CA ASN A 1073 -53.83 -33.34 -32.84
C ASN A 1073 -52.75 -34.43 -33.01
N ASN A 1074 -52.82 -35.53 -32.25
CA ASN A 1074 -51.84 -36.64 -32.25
C ASN A 1074 -50.39 -36.25 -31.93
N LYS A 1075 -50.16 -35.02 -31.43
CA LYS A 1075 -48.86 -34.53 -30.96
C LYS A 1075 -48.97 -34.20 -29.47
N SER A 1076 -47.85 -34.29 -28.77
CA SER A 1076 -47.74 -33.95 -27.35
C SER A 1076 -47.09 -32.57 -27.22
N TYR A 1077 -47.79 -31.61 -26.64
CA TYR A 1077 -47.33 -30.23 -26.41
C TYR A 1077 -47.16 -29.91 -24.92
N LEU A 1078 -46.49 -28.79 -24.61
CA LEU A 1078 -46.35 -28.27 -23.25
C LEU A 1078 -47.23 -27.04 -23.02
N SER A 1079 -47.97 -27.04 -21.91
CA SER A 1079 -48.86 -25.93 -21.54
C SER A 1079 -49.02 -25.74 -20.01
N LEU A 1080 -49.62 -24.61 -19.60
CA LEU A 1080 -50.25 -24.40 -18.28
C LEU A 1080 -51.76 -24.21 -18.41
N LYS A 1081 -52.52 -24.60 -17.36
CA LYS A 1081 -53.99 -24.51 -17.29
C LYS A 1081 -54.34 -23.39 -16.34
N ASN A 1082 -55.28 -22.54 -16.76
CA ASN A 1082 -55.72 -21.40 -15.96
C ASN A 1082 -56.94 -21.72 -15.06
N THR A 1083 -57.48 -22.94 -15.11
CA THR A 1083 -58.70 -23.34 -14.39
C THR A 1083 -58.36 -24.41 -13.34
N ASP A 1084 -58.47 -24.05 -12.05
CA ASP A 1084 -58.24 -24.96 -10.92
C ASP A 1084 -59.30 -26.08 -10.90
N GLY A 1085 -58.89 -27.37 -10.94
CA GLY A 1085 -59.83 -28.48 -10.74
C GLY A 1085 -59.57 -29.84 -11.39
N ILE A 1086 -58.44 -30.12 -12.06
CA ILE A 1086 -58.12 -31.45 -12.60
C ILE A 1086 -56.68 -31.83 -12.26
N ASN A 1087 -56.48 -32.99 -11.62
CA ASN A 1087 -55.17 -33.56 -11.23
C ASN A 1087 -54.35 -34.00 -12.46
N ILE A 1088 -53.80 -33.06 -13.24
CA ILE A 1088 -52.80 -33.37 -14.27
C ILE A 1088 -51.41 -33.33 -13.60
N PRO A 1089 -50.61 -34.41 -13.67
CA PRO A 1089 -49.30 -34.45 -13.03
C PRO A 1089 -48.33 -33.44 -13.66
N SER A 1090 -47.53 -32.78 -12.81
CA SER A 1090 -46.48 -31.85 -13.23
C SER A 1090 -45.36 -32.58 -13.99
N VAL A 1091 -44.85 -31.95 -15.03
CA VAL A 1091 -43.79 -32.52 -15.88
C VAL A 1091 -42.41 -32.34 -15.23
N LYS A 1092 -41.60 -33.42 -15.27
CA LYS A 1092 -40.20 -33.41 -14.81
C LYS A 1092 -39.24 -33.20 -15.98
N PHE A 1093 -38.52 -32.09 -15.95
CA PHE A 1093 -37.50 -31.66 -16.91
C PHE A 1093 -36.10 -32.06 -16.46
N LYS A 1094 -35.26 -32.47 -17.42
CA LYS A 1094 -33.85 -32.80 -17.24
C LYS A 1094 -33.05 -32.16 -18.36
N LEU A 1095 -32.00 -31.42 -18.03
CA LEU A 1095 -31.08 -30.84 -19.01
C LEU A 1095 -29.95 -31.84 -19.28
N ILE A 1096 -29.57 -32.00 -20.56
CA ILE A 1096 -28.53 -32.93 -21.00
C ILE A 1096 -27.51 -32.15 -21.83
N ASN A 1097 -26.22 -32.28 -21.52
CA ASN A 1097 -25.14 -31.71 -22.33
C ASN A 1097 -24.64 -32.72 -23.38
N ILE A 1098 -23.95 -32.23 -24.42
CA ILE A 1098 -23.27 -33.06 -25.42
C ILE A 1098 -21.99 -33.67 -24.83
N ASP A 1099 -21.34 -32.95 -23.91
CA ASP A 1099 -20.19 -33.42 -23.14
C ASP A 1099 -20.66 -34.19 -21.89
N GLU A 1100 -20.37 -35.49 -21.85
CA GLU A 1100 -20.74 -36.38 -20.74
C GLU A 1100 -20.02 -36.05 -19.42
N SER A 1101 -18.90 -35.32 -19.48
CA SER A 1101 -18.12 -34.93 -18.29
C SER A 1101 -18.67 -33.67 -17.59
N LYS A 1102 -19.56 -32.92 -18.25
CA LYS A 1102 -20.04 -31.63 -17.75
C LYS A 1102 -21.14 -31.79 -16.69
N GLY A 1103 -20.82 -31.41 -15.44
CA GLY A 1103 -21.74 -31.52 -14.30
C GLY A 1103 -22.73 -30.35 -14.13
N TYR A 1104 -22.28 -29.10 -14.31
CA TYR A 1104 -23.07 -27.90 -14.04
C TYR A 1104 -23.39 -27.12 -15.32
N VAL A 1105 -24.54 -26.45 -15.33
CA VAL A 1105 -25.04 -25.64 -16.46
C VAL A 1105 -24.47 -24.22 -16.39
N GLN A 1106 -23.93 -23.74 -17.51
CA GLN A 1106 -23.36 -22.40 -17.64
C GLN A 1106 -24.09 -21.55 -18.69
N LYS A 1107 -23.95 -20.22 -18.61
CA LYS A 1107 -24.40 -19.27 -19.63
C LYS A 1107 -23.79 -19.65 -20.97
N TRP A 1108 -24.62 -19.60 -22.02
CA TRP A 1108 -24.26 -19.95 -23.40
C TRP A 1108 -24.00 -21.43 -23.67
N ASP A 1109 -24.31 -22.32 -22.72
CA ASP A 1109 -24.25 -23.75 -23.00
C ASP A 1109 -25.33 -24.17 -24.00
N GLU A 1110 -24.96 -25.12 -24.86
CA GLU A 1110 -25.91 -25.89 -25.66
C GLU A 1110 -26.40 -27.09 -24.84
N CYS A 1111 -27.72 -27.24 -24.72
CA CYS A 1111 -28.32 -28.35 -24.02
C CYS A 1111 -29.47 -28.98 -24.81
N ILE A 1112 -29.75 -30.24 -24.51
CA ILE A 1112 -30.94 -30.96 -24.93
C ILE A 1112 -31.86 -31.04 -23.73
N ILE A 1113 -33.13 -30.65 -23.89
CA ILE A 1113 -34.12 -30.74 -22.81
C ILE A 1113 -34.90 -32.03 -22.95
N CYS A 1114 -34.87 -32.83 -21.90
CA CYS A 1114 -35.58 -34.09 -21.75
C CYS A 1114 -36.72 -33.94 -20.73
N VAL A 1115 -37.81 -34.65 -20.96
CA VAL A 1115 -38.98 -34.77 -20.09
C VAL A 1115 -39.23 -36.24 -19.77
N SER A 1116 -39.47 -36.55 -18.49
CA SER A 1116 -39.75 -37.91 -18.02
C SER A 1116 -41.23 -38.10 -17.65
N ASP A 1117 -41.97 -38.86 -18.47
CA ASP A 1117 -43.36 -39.32 -18.21
C ASP A 1117 -43.50 -40.82 -18.57
N GLY A 1118 -42.68 -41.67 -17.95
CA GLY A 1118 -42.59 -43.11 -18.21
C GLY A 1118 -41.53 -43.52 -19.23
N THR A 1119 -41.39 -42.79 -20.34
CA THR A 1119 -40.27 -42.86 -21.30
C THR A 1119 -39.62 -41.49 -21.47
N GLU A 1120 -38.32 -41.43 -21.78
CA GLU A 1120 -37.64 -40.16 -22.07
C GLU A 1120 -38.20 -39.57 -23.36
N LYS A 1121 -38.79 -38.37 -23.25
CA LYS A 1121 -39.19 -37.53 -24.39
C LYS A 1121 -38.27 -36.32 -24.48
N TYR A 1122 -38.00 -35.84 -25.68
CA TYR A 1122 -37.09 -34.73 -25.94
C TYR A 1122 -37.86 -33.55 -26.57
N LEU A 1123 -37.45 -32.31 -26.26
CA LEU A 1123 -38.07 -31.13 -26.86
C LEU A 1123 -37.70 -30.95 -28.34
N ASP A 1124 -38.72 -30.72 -29.15
CA ASP A 1124 -38.60 -30.26 -30.53
C ASP A 1124 -39.50 -29.04 -30.77
N ILE A 1125 -39.18 -28.23 -31.78
CA ILE A 1125 -39.95 -27.05 -32.18
C ILE A 1125 -40.76 -27.40 -33.42
N SER A 1126 -42.08 -27.42 -33.30
CA SER A 1126 -42.97 -27.73 -34.41
C SER A 1126 -42.80 -26.73 -35.56
N PRO A 1127 -42.47 -27.19 -36.79
CA PRO A 1127 -42.22 -26.31 -37.93
C PRO A 1127 -43.47 -25.58 -38.43
N GLU A 1128 -44.66 -26.04 -38.05
CA GLU A 1128 -45.95 -25.51 -38.53
C GLU A 1128 -46.42 -24.27 -37.75
N ASN A 1129 -46.10 -24.19 -36.45
CA ASN A 1129 -46.69 -23.22 -35.53
C ASN A 1129 -45.72 -22.72 -34.44
N ASN A 1130 -44.45 -23.10 -34.51
CA ASN A 1130 -43.40 -22.81 -33.53
C ASN A 1130 -43.76 -23.19 -32.07
N ARG A 1131 -44.72 -24.09 -31.87
CA ARG A 1131 -45.05 -24.64 -30.54
C ARG A 1131 -44.03 -25.71 -30.16
N ILE A 1132 -43.65 -25.74 -28.89
CA ILE A 1132 -42.74 -26.77 -28.37
C ILE A 1132 -43.52 -28.07 -28.19
N GLN A 1133 -43.02 -29.15 -28.78
CA GLN A 1133 -43.59 -30.49 -28.74
C GLN A 1133 -42.61 -31.50 -28.14
N LEU A 1134 -43.12 -32.62 -27.63
CA LEU A 1134 -42.34 -33.73 -27.08
C LEU A 1134 -42.25 -34.87 -28.10
N VAL A 1135 -41.02 -35.31 -28.41
CA VAL A 1135 -40.73 -36.42 -29.35
C VAL A 1135 -39.94 -37.53 -28.66
N SER A 1136 -40.06 -38.77 -29.14
CA SER A 1136 -39.37 -39.93 -28.55
C SER A 1136 -37.95 -40.17 -29.08
N SER A 1137 -37.56 -39.53 -30.19
CA SER A 1137 -36.23 -39.68 -30.79
C SER A 1137 -35.30 -38.54 -30.34
N LYS A 1138 -34.14 -38.90 -29.78
CA LYS A 1138 -33.09 -37.96 -29.38
C LYS A 1138 -32.51 -37.19 -30.58
N ASP A 1139 -32.47 -37.81 -31.76
CA ASP A 1139 -31.91 -37.18 -32.97
C ASP A 1139 -32.76 -35.99 -33.47
N ASN A 1140 -34.05 -35.98 -33.13
CA ASN A 1140 -34.95 -34.88 -33.46
C ASN A 1140 -34.91 -33.74 -32.43
N ALA A 1141 -34.24 -33.95 -31.29
CA ALA A 1141 -34.19 -32.97 -30.22
C ALA A 1141 -33.44 -31.71 -30.64
N LYS A 1142 -33.95 -30.54 -30.24
CA LYS A 1142 -33.28 -29.28 -30.52
C LYS A 1142 -32.19 -29.02 -29.49
N LYS A 1143 -31.02 -28.64 -30.00
CA LYS A 1143 -29.94 -28.06 -29.20
C LYS A 1143 -30.33 -26.63 -28.87
N ILE A 1144 -30.66 -26.40 -27.61
CA ILE A 1144 -31.15 -25.13 -27.10
C ILE A 1144 -30.00 -24.44 -26.38
N THR A 1145 -29.77 -23.18 -26.69
CA THR A 1145 -28.83 -22.35 -25.95
C THR A 1145 -29.50 -21.85 -24.68
N VAL A 1146 -28.85 -22.04 -23.54
CA VAL A 1146 -29.31 -21.52 -22.25
C VAL A 1146 -28.59 -20.23 -21.88
N ASN A 1147 -29.32 -19.30 -21.28
CA ASN A 1147 -28.76 -18.07 -20.74
C ASN A 1147 -29.58 -17.61 -19.52
N THR A 1148 -29.21 -16.51 -18.86
CA THR A 1148 -29.95 -15.97 -17.70
C THR A 1148 -29.90 -14.43 -17.70
N ASP A 1149 -30.85 -13.82 -17.00
CA ASP A 1149 -30.89 -12.38 -16.76
C ASP A 1149 -30.07 -12.06 -15.49
N LEU A 1150 -29.13 -11.12 -15.62
CA LEU A 1150 -28.24 -10.69 -14.54
C LEU A 1150 -28.99 -10.20 -13.29
N PHE A 1151 -30.16 -9.59 -13.47
CA PHE A 1151 -30.98 -9.03 -12.37
C PHE A 1151 -32.04 -10.01 -11.84
N ARG A 1152 -32.08 -11.25 -12.36
CA ARG A 1152 -33.01 -12.32 -11.94
C ARG A 1152 -32.24 -13.62 -11.69
N PRO A 1153 -31.61 -13.75 -10.51
CA PRO A 1153 -30.59 -14.78 -10.27
C PRO A 1153 -31.12 -16.22 -10.23
N ASP A 1154 -32.43 -16.41 -10.13
CA ASP A 1154 -33.14 -17.70 -10.08
C ASP A 1154 -33.86 -18.04 -11.41
N CYS A 1155 -33.64 -17.23 -12.46
CA CYS A 1155 -34.29 -17.38 -13.75
C CYS A 1155 -33.33 -17.87 -14.85
N ILE A 1156 -33.87 -18.57 -15.84
CA ILE A 1156 -33.19 -19.04 -17.04
C ILE A 1156 -33.99 -18.63 -18.29
N THR A 1157 -33.30 -18.44 -19.41
CA THR A 1157 -33.89 -18.28 -20.74
C THR A 1157 -33.43 -19.41 -21.65
N PHE A 1158 -34.33 -19.92 -22.47
CA PHE A 1158 -34.04 -20.91 -23.51
C PHE A 1158 -34.19 -20.25 -24.88
N SER A 1159 -33.26 -20.49 -25.80
CA SER A 1159 -33.35 -19.98 -27.17
C SER A 1159 -32.87 -20.98 -28.21
N TYR A 1160 -33.36 -20.81 -29.43
CA TYR A 1160 -32.93 -21.57 -30.62
C TYR A 1160 -32.79 -20.62 -31.80
N ASN A 1161 -31.61 -20.52 -32.39
CA ASN A 1161 -31.29 -19.55 -33.46
C ASN A 1161 -31.76 -18.12 -33.13
N ASP A 1162 -31.38 -17.63 -31.94
CA ASP A 1162 -31.74 -16.31 -31.39
C ASP A 1162 -33.24 -16.05 -31.13
N LYS A 1163 -34.09 -17.07 -31.28
CA LYS A 1163 -35.51 -16.99 -30.91
C LYS A 1163 -35.73 -17.56 -29.53
N TYR A 1164 -36.23 -16.72 -28.62
CA TYR A 1164 -36.43 -17.09 -27.22
C TYR A 1164 -37.73 -17.88 -27.03
N PHE A 1165 -37.68 -18.84 -26.12
CA PHE A 1165 -38.85 -19.56 -25.69
C PHE A 1165 -39.66 -18.65 -24.76
N SER A 1166 -40.95 -18.61 -25.00
CA SER A 1166 -41.90 -17.79 -24.25
C SER A 1166 -43.22 -18.49 -24.09
N LEU A 1167 -44.08 -17.89 -23.28
CA LEU A 1167 -45.43 -18.34 -23.10
C LEU A 1167 -46.39 -17.63 -24.08
N SER A 1168 -47.25 -18.39 -24.75
CA SER A 1168 -48.22 -17.85 -25.70
C SER A 1168 -49.28 -17.00 -25.00
N LEU A 1169 -49.98 -16.17 -25.79
CA LEU A 1169 -51.29 -15.64 -25.38
C LEU A 1169 -52.24 -16.81 -25.05
N ARG A 1170 -53.22 -16.54 -24.19
CA ARG A 1170 -54.21 -17.54 -23.77
C ARG A 1170 -54.98 -18.03 -24.99
N ASP A 1171 -54.99 -19.35 -25.18
CA ASP A 1171 -55.66 -20.07 -26.27
C ASP A 1171 -56.60 -21.11 -25.62
N GLY A 1172 -57.87 -20.76 -25.46
CA GLY A 1172 -58.82 -21.50 -24.63
C GLY A 1172 -58.44 -21.46 -23.14
N ASP A 1173 -58.28 -22.63 -22.52
CA ASP A 1173 -57.81 -22.79 -21.14
C ASP A 1173 -56.29 -22.99 -21.01
N TYR A 1174 -55.57 -22.92 -22.14
CA TYR A 1174 -54.16 -23.25 -22.25
C TYR A 1174 -53.31 -22.03 -22.59
N ASN A 1175 -52.10 -21.96 -22.04
CA ASN A 1175 -51.02 -21.14 -22.58
C ASN A 1175 -49.89 -22.06 -23.01
N TRP A 1176 -49.54 -22.05 -24.29
CA TRP A 1176 -48.57 -22.97 -24.90
C TRP A 1176 -47.15 -22.44 -24.74
N MET A 1177 -46.18 -23.35 -24.60
CA MET A 1177 -44.77 -23.01 -24.76
C MET A 1177 -44.46 -22.81 -26.26
N ILE A 1178 -43.94 -21.64 -26.64
CA ILE A 1178 -43.68 -21.26 -28.03
C ILE A 1178 -42.27 -20.70 -28.22
N CYS A 1179 -41.72 -20.85 -29.42
CA CYS A 1179 -40.45 -20.22 -29.84
C CYS A 1179 -40.77 -19.10 -30.84
N ASN A 1180 -40.71 -17.83 -30.43
CA ASN A 1180 -41.19 -16.71 -31.25
C ASN A 1180 -40.23 -15.51 -31.21
N ASP A 1181 -40.34 -14.64 -32.20
CA ASP A 1181 -39.54 -13.41 -32.27
C ASP A 1181 -39.99 -12.42 -31.18
N ASN A 1182 -39.02 -11.75 -30.56
CA ASN A 1182 -39.12 -10.94 -29.31
C ASN A 1182 -40.21 -9.84 -29.27
N ASN A 1183 -40.94 -9.59 -30.36
CA ASN A 1183 -41.86 -8.45 -30.49
C ASN A 1183 -43.35 -8.80 -30.34
N LYS A 1184 -43.73 -10.07 -30.09
CA LYS A 1184 -45.14 -10.51 -30.07
C LYS A 1184 -45.69 -10.93 -28.71
N VAL A 1185 -44.84 -11.07 -27.69
CA VAL A 1185 -45.23 -11.48 -26.33
C VAL A 1185 -44.54 -10.62 -25.26
N PRO A 1186 -45.10 -10.50 -24.04
CA PRO A 1186 -44.49 -9.72 -22.97
C PRO A 1186 -43.10 -10.24 -22.58
N LYS A 1187 -42.14 -9.34 -22.34
CA LYS A 1187 -40.75 -9.70 -22.01
C LYS A 1187 -40.62 -10.67 -20.82
N GLY A 1188 -41.47 -10.51 -19.81
CA GLY A 1188 -41.49 -11.38 -18.62
C GLY A 1188 -41.80 -12.85 -18.93
N ALA A 1189 -42.44 -13.14 -20.07
CA ALA A 1189 -42.74 -14.52 -20.48
C ALA A 1189 -41.52 -15.29 -20.99
N HIS A 1190 -40.38 -14.63 -21.25
CA HIS A 1190 -39.12 -15.29 -21.64
C HIS A 1190 -38.34 -15.88 -20.47
N LEU A 1191 -38.67 -15.46 -19.24
CA LEU A 1191 -38.01 -15.91 -18.02
C LEU A 1191 -38.69 -17.18 -17.50
N TRP A 1192 -37.87 -18.19 -17.26
CA TRP A 1192 -38.28 -19.49 -16.76
C TRP A 1192 -37.57 -19.79 -15.44
N ILE A 1193 -38.21 -20.59 -14.58
CA ILE A 1193 -37.68 -20.99 -13.28
C ILE A 1193 -37.69 -22.52 -13.21
N LEU A 1194 -36.54 -23.11 -12.94
CA LEU A 1194 -36.38 -24.55 -12.71
C LEU A 1194 -36.36 -24.80 -11.19
N LYS A 1195 -37.34 -25.56 -10.69
CA LYS A 1195 -37.47 -25.88 -9.26
C LYS A 1195 -37.32 -27.38 -9.05
N SER A 1196 -36.34 -27.79 -8.25
CA SER A 1196 -36.05 -29.22 -7.97
C SER A 1196 -37.02 -29.85 -6.98
#